data_AF-A0A2B4SIQ3-F1
#
_entry.id   AF-A0A2B4SIQ3-F1
#
_cell.length_a   1.000
_cell.length_b   1.000
_cell.length_c   1.000
_cell.angle_alpha   90.00
_cell.angle_beta   90.00
_cell.angle_gamma   90.00
#
_symmetry.space_group_name_H-M   'P 1'
#
loop_
_entity.id
_entity.type
_entity.pdbx_description
1 polymer ?
#
loop_
_entity_poly.entity_id
_entity_poly.type
_entity_poly.pdbx_seq_one_letter_code
_entity_poly.pdbx_strand_id
1 'polypeptide(L)'
;MGDCDRTRAKANCHNTSTSDLLGVEGREAVNACVKVMIYGKPETRKYDHNTAMYRLRRCNMGRYPRGMLGRINYYDLTLPAEFDKTGGYRTDRVKTYSIIDIRNALVKLDNTPFVEKYPKDGPSSERKRELIDKRRADVEREWNEAIANPDGQQIYSWSVAQRRVRDCFAGNFAGDGLIRIRIDGDQHSSFSIESIHDAVIKRDEGCLEKFSYQNKSAYEEIYTRRENIEKEYQEAIASNSVPPKYTQEEAEQRLRDCYCGTDGPLAGLTGWISSSYSSEDISIFDVHECLCSYDNRMPQCHKYPPDGPGSEELKQSIDEHRAKLKEEYEKFLATSDNAKKPQMLKYSQDEAELRVRDCFAFAGSDDGDTDMFPRKRDQIGMPRIYQTFTILDIKDSLDYFDTKKVLDKYPKQGKDYDKMKEVVDEERKSIKEEYEEAIAHVEIEHGSGFIISDLFILTNKHVIQTHLDNKDSSAICFSNSAIGELHCEVAHSDPSKDLALLYCPDLNLQESGICALQLSTQPLLPGMQIFSFGYPMSHTEKTALFVTGNVSGSKRTLSGHSMAVLNCSLNSGNSGGPVLTWVGGKVRVVGIATQKHIKRILTPDERKAILEIRKSMQVHAINDVLDYDVVFLSESGKNLR
;
A
#
# COMPACT_ATOMS: atom_id res chain seq x y z
N MET A 1 102.39 18.46 27.22
CA MET A 1 102.98 17.12 27.23
C MET A 1 101.87 16.19 27.69
N GLY A 2 101.19 15.38 26.88
CA GLY A 2 101.61 14.65 25.68
C GLY A 2 101.53 13.16 26.01
N ASP A 3 100.54 12.46 25.42
CA ASP A 3 100.38 11.00 25.22
C ASP A 3 100.39 10.06 26.45
N CYS A 4 99.71 8.91 26.49
CA CYS A 4 99.02 8.12 25.48
C CYS A 4 98.05 7.12 26.16
N ASP A 5 97.02 6.73 25.41
CA ASP A 5 96.36 5.42 25.34
C ASP A 5 95.94 4.63 26.59
N ARG A 6 94.61 4.44 26.75
CA ARG A 6 94.02 3.17 27.21
C ARG A 6 92.61 2.99 26.64
N THR A 7 92.52 2.12 25.65
CA THR A 7 91.33 1.49 25.08
C THR A 7 90.42 0.86 26.13
N ARG A 8 89.11 1.12 26.06
CA ARG A 8 88.07 0.29 26.69
C ARG A 8 86.86 0.07 25.78
N ALA A 9 86.84 -1.12 25.20
CA ALA A 9 85.74 -1.96 24.71
C ALA A 9 84.45 -1.31 24.17
N LYS A 10 84.19 -1.58 22.89
CA LYS A 10 82.86 -1.58 22.25
C LYS A 10 81.89 -2.45 23.03
N ALA A 11 80.79 -1.87 23.51
CA ALA A 11 79.62 -2.62 23.95
C ALA A 11 78.78 -3.01 22.73
N ASN A 12 78.85 -4.30 22.37
CA ASN A 12 77.89 -4.94 21.47
C ASN A 12 76.51 -4.96 22.13
N CYS A 13 75.59 -4.12 21.68
CA CYS A 13 74.15 -4.34 21.85
C CYS A 13 73.59 -5.03 20.60
N HIS A 14 73.86 -6.33 20.49
CA HIS A 14 73.09 -7.25 19.66
C HIS A 14 72.48 -8.30 20.58
N ASN A 15 71.27 -8.00 21.05
CA ASN A 15 70.19 -8.95 21.31
C ASN A 15 69.02 -8.19 21.94
N THR A 16 68.02 -7.85 21.13
CA THR A 16 66.67 -7.51 21.59
C THR A 16 65.68 -8.40 20.86
N SER A 17 64.83 -9.04 21.67
CA SER A 17 63.82 -10.05 21.37
C SER A 17 63.19 -10.03 19.97
N THR A 18 63.27 -11.18 19.30
CA THR A 18 62.62 -11.51 18.01
C THR A 18 61.11 -11.84 18.11
N SER A 19 60.39 -11.36 19.14
CA SER A 19 58.98 -11.72 19.35
C SER A 19 57.95 -10.59 19.14
N ASP A 20 58.39 -9.33 18.97
CA ASP A 20 57.49 -8.18 18.78
C ASP A 20 57.60 -7.60 17.36
N LEU A 21 56.71 -8.05 16.46
CA LEU A 21 56.71 -7.61 15.05
C LEU A 21 56.29 -6.14 14.87
N LEU A 22 55.45 -5.63 15.77
CA LEU A 22 54.87 -4.29 15.65
C LEU A 22 55.75 -3.21 16.26
N GLY A 23 56.44 -3.50 17.37
CA GLY A 23 57.15 -2.47 18.12
C GLY A 23 56.22 -1.30 18.52
N VAL A 24 56.81 -0.15 18.85
CA VAL A 24 56.03 1.05 19.22
C VAL A 24 55.32 1.65 18.00
N GLU A 25 56.06 1.89 16.91
CA GLU A 25 55.53 2.53 15.70
C GLU A 25 54.42 1.71 15.03
N GLY A 26 54.54 0.38 14.99
CA GLY A 26 53.48 -0.49 14.46
C GLY A 26 52.23 -0.53 15.34
N ARG A 27 52.36 -0.32 16.67
CA ARG A 27 51.20 -0.17 17.56
C ARG A 27 50.51 1.17 17.39
N GLU A 28 51.27 2.25 17.16
CA GLU A 28 50.71 3.55 16.80
C GLU A 28 49.98 3.51 15.46
N ALA A 29 50.51 2.77 14.48
CA ALA A 29 49.90 2.60 13.16
C ALA A 29 48.52 1.93 13.19
N VAL A 30 48.17 1.18 14.24
CA VAL A 30 46.83 0.58 14.43
C VAL A 30 45.76 1.68 14.43
N ASN A 31 46.03 2.80 15.10
CA ASN A 31 45.07 3.91 15.25
C ASN A 31 44.91 4.73 13.97
N ALA A 32 45.74 4.51 12.94
CA ALA A 32 45.57 5.13 11.63
C ALA A 32 44.71 4.27 10.68
N CYS A 33 44.47 3.01 11.03
CA CYS A 33 43.48 2.16 10.37
C CYS A 33 42.07 2.53 10.85
N VAL A 34 41.12 2.57 9.93
CA VAL A 34 39.72 2.95 10.21
C VAL A 34 38.75 1.94 9.61
N LYS A 35 37.62 1.73 10.28
CA LYS A 35 36.47 1.02 9.74
C LYS A 35 35.72 1.99 8.85
N VAL A 36 35.56 1.69 7.57
CA VAL A 36 34.76 2.51 6.63
C VAL A 36 33.38 1.88 6.55
N MET A 37 32.34 2.62 6.90
CA MET A 37 30.97 2.14 7.04
C MET A 37 30.06 2.89 6.07
N ILE A 38 29.15 2.16 5.43
CA ILE A 38 28.05 2.73 4.67
C ILE A 38 26.79 2.63 5.52
N TYR A 39 26.20 3.77 5.82
CA TYR A 39 24.86 3.85 6.40
C TYR A 39 23.83 4.00 5.28
N GLY A 40 22.75 3.25 5.34
CA GLY A 40 21.66 3.33 4.38
C GLY A 40 20.43 2.57 4.85
N LYS A 41 19.42 2.49 3.98
CA LYS A 41 18.21 1.69 4.26
C LYS A 41 18.53 0.20 4.19
N PRO A 42 18.10 -0.62 5.16
CA PRO A 42 18.35 -2.06 5.13
C PRO A 42 17.60 -2.73 3.98
N GLU A 43 18.06 -3.92 3.61
CA GLU A 43 17.34 -4.74 2.65
C GLU A 43 15.99 -5.18 3.25
N THR A 44 14.90 -4.75 2.61
CA THR A 44 13.55 -5.07 3.07
C THR A 44 13.12 -6.44 2.59
N ARG A 45 12.41 -7.20 3.44
CA ARG A 45 11.72 -8.43 3.02
C ARG A 45 10.79 -8.14 1.84
N LYS A 46 10.79 -9.07 0.88
CA LYS A 46 9.89 -9.05 -0.28
C LYS A 46 8.75 -10.06 -0.06
N TYR A 47 7.54 -9.62 -0.38
CA TYR A 47 6.30 -10.38 -0.25
C TYR A 47 5.75 -10.68 -1.64
N ASP A 48 5.24 -11.90 -1.85
CA ASP A 48 4.38 -12.17 -3.00
C ASP A 48 3.05 -11.40 -2.87
N HIS A 49 2.32 -11.28 -3.99
CA HIS A 49 1.06 -10.53 -4.02
C HIS A 49 0.02 -11.03 -3.01
N ASN A 50 -0.14 -12.35 -2.86
CA ASN A 50 -1.16 -12.92 -1.99
C ASN A 50 -0.83 -12.63 -0.52
N THR A 51 0.42 -12.81 -0.12
CA THR A 51 0.85 -12.49 1.24
C THR A 51 0.70 -11.00 1.53
N ALA A 52 1.10 -10.13 0.60
CA ALA A 52 0.98 -8.68 0.75
C ALA A 52 -0.50 -8.22 0.86
N MET A 53 -1.39 -8.79 0.03
CA MET A 53 -2.84 -8.56 0.11
C MET A 53 -3.45 -9.09 1.40
N TYR A 54 -3.00 -10.25 1.87
CA TYR A 54 -3.47 -10.84 3.12
C TYR A 54 -3.18 -9.92 4.31
N ARG A 55 -1.95 -9.40 4.42
CA ARG A 55 -1.58 -8.43 5.46
C ARG A 55 -2.41 -7.15 5.38
N LEU A 56 -2.65 -6.64 4.18
CA LEU A 56 -3.46 -5.44 4.00
C LEU A 56 -4.93 -5.65 4.40
N ARG A 57 -5.53 -6.78 4.01
CA ARG A 57 -6.92 -7.13 4.38
C ARG A 57 -7.06 -7.29 5.89
N ARG A 58 -6.06 -7.85 6.57
CA ARG A 58 -6.05 -7.95 8.03
C ARG A 58 -5.99 -6.62 8.76
N CYS A 59 -5.57 -5.56 8.09
CA CYS A 59 -5.64 -4.21 8.64
C CYS A 59 -7.04 -3.60 8.55
N ASN A 60 -7.93 -4.07 7.68
CA ASN A 60 -9.26 -3.49 7.51
C ASN A 60 -10.31 -4.60 7.49
N MET A 61 -10.89 -4.87 8.66
CA MET A 61 -11.95 -5.87 8.85
C MET A 61 -13.36 -5.25 8.83
N GLY A 62 -13.47 -3.97 8.45
CA GLY A 62 -14.76 -3.33 8.17
C GLY A 62 -15.51 -4.04 7.05
N ARG A 63 -16.85 -3.99 7.09
CA ARG A 63 -17.68 -4.53 6.00
C ARG A 63 -17.45 -3.66 4.76
N TYR A 64 -17.13 -4.30 3.63
CA TYR A 64 -17.08 -3.61 2.34
C TYR A 64 -18.44 -2.96 2.04
N PRO A 65 -18.46 -1.70 1.54
CA PRO A 65 -19.69 -1.09 1.05
C PRO A 65 -20.32 -1.98 -0.02
N ARG A 66 -21.65 -2.11 0.00
CA ARG A 66 -22.39 -2.75 -1.09
C ARG A 66 -22.11 -1.94 -2.37
N GLY A 67 -21.81 -2.57 -3.50
CA GLY A 67 -21.47 -1.83 -4.74
C GLY A 67 -20.00 -1.43 -4.89
N MET A 68 -19.18 -1.48 -3.82
CA MET A 68 -17.75 -1.11 -3.90
C MET A 68 -17.02 -1.89 -5.00
N LEU A 69 -17.23 -3.21 -5.11
CA LEU A 69 -16.54 -4.03 -6.13
C LEU A 69 -16.96 -3.70 -7.57
N GLY A 70 -18.15 -3.13 -7.77
CA GLY A 70 -18.58 -2.65 -9.08
C GLY A 70 -17.97 -1.30 -9.46
N ARG A 71 -17.67 -0.46 -8.47
CA ARG A 71 -17.29 0.94 -8.66
C ARG A 71 -15.81 1.24 -8.44
N ILE A 72 -15.22 0.56 -7.48
CA ILE A 72 -13.83 0.73 -7.08
C ILE A 72 -13.16 -0.64 -7.14
N ASN A 73 -12.24 -0.80 -8.08
CA ASN A 73 -11.40 -1.97 -8.10
C ASN A 73 -10.49 -1.94 -6.85
N TYR A 74 -10.73 -2.84 -5.91
CA TYR A 74 -9.95 -2.95 -4.68
C TYR A 74 -8.44 -3.06 -4.96
N TYR A 75 -8.05 -3.68 -6.09
CA TYR A 75 -6.65 -3.80 -6.49
C TYR A 75 -6.03 -2.46 -6.93
N ASP A 76 -6.84 -1.51 -7.44
CA ASP A 76 -6.37 -0.16 -7.83
C ASP A 76 -6.16 0.75 -6.60
N LEU A 77 -6.91 0.50 -5.52
CA LEU A 77 -6.71 1.18 -4.24
C LEU A 77 -5.55 0.63 -3.42
N THR A 78 -5.05 -0.55 -3.74
CA THR A 78 -4.12 -1.29 -2.87
C THR A 78 -2.81 -1.60 -3.56
N LEU A 79 -2.55 -2.86 -3.90
CA LEU A 79 -1.33 -3.32 -4.54
C LEU A 79 -1.68 -3.79 -5.96
N PRO A 80 -1.32 -3.03 -7.00
CA PRO A 80 -1.78 -3.30 -8.35
C PRO A 80 -1.18 -4.58 -8.91
N ALA A 81 -2.04 -5.54 -9.25
CA ALA A 81 -1.68 -6.76 -9.96
C ALA A 81 -1.36 -6.46 -11.44
N GLU A 82 -0.41 -7.21 -12.02
CA GLU A 82 -0.17 -7.14 -13.46
C GLU A 82 -1.16 -8.08 -14.18
N PHE A 83 -2.07 -7.49 -14.95
CA PHE A 83 -2.98 -8.23 -15.81
C PHE A 83 -2.39 -8.33 -17.22
N ASP A 84 -2.63 -9.45 -17.90
CA ASP A 84 -2.34 -9.62 -19.31
C ASP A 84 -3.37 -8.85 -20.14
N LYS A 85 -3.18 -8.81 -21.47
CA LYS A 85 -4.08 -8.10 -22.38
C LYS A 85 -5.50 -8.69 -22.44
N THR A 86 -5.70 -9.87 -21.86
CA THR A 86 -6.99 -10.59 -21.76
C THR A 86 -7.61 -10.48 -20.37
N GLY A 87 -7.01 -9.72 -19.45
CA GLY A 87 -7.48 -9.61 -18.06
C GLY A 87 -7.11 -10.81 -17.19
N GLY A 88 -6.34 -11.77 -17.71
CA GLY A 88 -5.76 -12.89 -16.96
C GLY A 88 -4.57 -12.43 -16.13
N TYR A 89 -4.30 -13.10 -15.01
CA TYR A 89 -3.12 -12.81 -14.20
C TYR A 89 -1.84 -13.12 -14.99
N ARG A 90 -0.93 -12.15 -15.13
CA ARG A 90 0.39 -12.41 -15.72
C ARG A 90 1.20 -13.32 -14.79
N THR A 91 1.34 -14.58 -15.18
CA THR A 91 2.14 -15.58 -14.46
C THR A 91 3.64 -15.46 -14.76
N ASP A 92 4.05 -14.65 -15.73
CA ASP A 92 5.43 -14.51 -16.22
C ASP A 92 6.27 -13.47 -15.46
N ARG A 93 5.65 -12.64 -14.61
CA ARG A 93 6.32 -11.69 -13.72
C ARG A 93 5.76 -11.79 -12.30
N VAL A 94 6.45 -12.51 -11.42
CA VAL A 94 6.11 -12.52 -9.98
C VAL A 94 6.49 -11.16 -9.40
N LYS A 95 5.58 -10.19 -9.50
CA LYS A 95 5.73 -8.88 -8.87
C LYS A 95 5.73 -9.07 -7.35
N THR A 96 6.80 -8.62 -6.71
CA THR A 96 6.93 -8.65 -5.25
C THR A 96 6.75 -7.25 -4.67
N TYR A 97 6.36 -7.20 -3.41
CA TYR A 97 6.06 -5.97 -2.68
C TYR A 97 6.95 -5.88 -1.44
N SER A 98 7.43 -4.69 -1.13
CA SER A 98 8.09 -4.38 0.14
C SER A 98 7.07 -3.99 1.21
N ILE A 99 7.51 -3.93 2.47
CA ILE A 99 6.69 -3.37 3.53
C ILE A 99 6.32 -1.90 3.29
N ILE A 100 7.16 -1.15 2.58
CA ILE A 100 6.90 0.24 2.19
C ILE A 100 5.68 0.29 1.25
N ASP A 101 5.60 -0.63 0.28
CA ASP A 101 4.45 -0.72 -0.63
C ASP A 101 3.16 -1.04 0.12
N ILE A 102 3.21 -2.01 1.04
CA ILE A 102 2.07 -2.39 1.89
C ILE A 102 1.63 -1.22 2.76
N ARG A 103 2.57 -0.51 3.40
CA ARG A 103 2.27 0.65 4.25
C ARG A 103 1.65 1.79 3.44
N ASN A 104 2.17 2.08 2.25
CA ASN A 104 1.63 3.09 1.36
C ASN A 104 0.21 2.76 0.91
N ALA A 105 -0.06 1.49 0.55
CA ALA A 105 -1.40 1.01 0.23
C ALA A 105 -2.35 1.15 1.43
N LEU A 106 -1.91 0.84 2.64
CA LEU A 106 -2.71 1.02 3.86
C LEU A 106 -3.04 2.49 4.11
N VAL A 107 -2.06 3.39 3.98
CA VAL A 107 -2.27 4.84 4.11
C VAL A 107 -3.25 5.35 3.05
N LYS A 108 -3.14 4.87 1.81
CA LYS A 108 -4.09 5.22 0.74
C LYS A 108 -5.51 4.78 1.10
N LEU A 109 -5.69 3.53 1.53
CA LEU A 109 -7.00 3.01 1.97
C LEU A 109 -7.59 3.81 3.14
N ASP A 110 -6.81 4.05 4.19
CA ASP A 110 -7.26 4.77 5.39
C ASP A 110 -7.71 6.21 5.08
N ASN A 111 -7.16 6.81 4.01
CA ASN A 111 -7.46 8.19 3.63
C ASN A 111 -8.48 8.34 2.51
N THR A 112 -8.80 7.28 1.76
CA THR A 112 -9.72 7.35 0.61
C THR A 112 -11.13 7.70 1.10
N PRO A 113 -11.69 8.86 0.68
CA PRO A 113 -13.02 9.29 1.11
C PRO A 113 -14.10 8.39 0.50
N PHE A 114 -15.20 8.20 1.23
CA PHE A 114 -16.34 7.42 0.75
C PHE A 114 -17.02 8.05 -0.47
N VAL A 115 -16.96 9.38 -0.59
CA VAL A 115 -17.44 10.15 -1.72
C VAL A 115 -16.55 11.39 -1.89
N GLU A 116 -16.27 11.77 -3.14
CA GLU A 116 -15.51 12.98 -3.43
C GLU A 116 -16.38 14.22 -3.21
N LYS A 117 -15.95 15.10 -2.31
CA LYS A 117 -16.64 16.37 -2.01
C LYS A 117 -16.65 17.30 -3.21
N TYR A 118 -15.53 17.41 -3.93
CA TYR A 118 -15.37 18.31 -5.05
C TYR A 118 -14.92 17.57 -6.31
N PRO A 119 -15.28 18.06 -7.50
CA PRO A 119 -14.85 17.46 -8.75
C PRO A 119 -13.33 17.63 -8.93
N LYS A 120 -12.73 16.64 -9.60
CA LYS A 120 -11.37 16.75 -10.13
C LYS A 120 -11.28 17.93 -11.10
N ASP A 121 -10.10 18.53 -11.20
CA ASP A 121 -9.87 19.70 -12.06
C ASP A 121 -10.23 19.39 -13.52
N GLY A 122 -10.95 20.32 -14.14
CA GLY A 122 -11.42 20.20 -15.52
C GLY A 122 -12.32 21.36 -15.96
N PRO A 123 -12.71 21.43 -17.25
CA PRO A 123 -13.37 22.59 -17.85
C PRO A 123 -14.70 23.01 -17.20
N SER A 124 -15.34 22.13 -16.44
CA SER A 124 -16.60 22.39 -15.72
C SER A 124 -16.48 22.23 -14.20
N SER A 125 -15.26 22.05 -13.68
CA SER A 125 -15.01 21.76 -12.26
C SER A 125 -15.34 22.95 -11.36
N GLU A 126 -14.99 24.18 -11.76
CA GLU A 126 -15.21 25.40 -10.98
C GLU A 126 -16.70 25.68 -10.75
N ARG A 127 -17.51 25.70 -11.81
CA ARG A 127 -18.97 25.86 -11.71
C ARG A 127 -19.63 24.78 -10.85
N LYS A 128 -19.14 23.54 -10.93
CA LYS A 128 -19.62 22.44 -10.07
C LYS A 128 -19.24 22.66 -8.61
N ARG A 129 -18.03 23.17 -8.30
CA ARG A 129 -17.62 23.55 -6.94
C ARG A 129 -18.51 24.65 -6.38
N GLU A 130 -18.72 25.72 -7.13
CA GLU A 130 -19.60 26.83 -6.72
C GLU A 130 -21.03 26.36 -6.43
N LEU A 131 -21.57 25.47 -7.26
CA LEU A 131 -22.91 24.90 -7.04
C LEU A 131 -22.97 24.04 -5.77
N ILE A 132 -21.94 23.22 -5.53
CA ILE A 132 -21.81 22.42 -4.31
C ILE A 132 -21.73 23.33 -3.09
N ASP A 133 -20.87 24.35 -3.12
CA ASP A 133 -20.70 25.29 -2.00
C ASP A 133 -22.00 26.04 -1.70
N LYS A 134 -22.73 26.47 -2.73
CA LYS A 134 -24.07 27.08 -2.58
C LYS A 134 -25.04 26.13 -1.88
N ARG A 135 -25.17 24.88 -2.37
CA ARG A 135 -26.08 23.89 -1.78
C ARG A 135 -25.75 23.58 -0.32
N ARG A 136 -24.46 23.53 0.01
CA ARG A 136 -24.00 23.33 1.39
C ARG A 136 -24.29 24.54 2.27
N ALA A 137 -24.08 25.75 1.77
CA ALA A 137 -24.46 26.97 2.48
C ALA A 137 -25.98 27.08 2.70
N ASP A 138 -26.78 26.60 1.76
CA ASP A 138 -28.23 26.53 1.90
C ASP A 138 -28.66 25.57 3.02
N VAL A 139 -28.03 24.39 3.11
CA VAL A 139 -28.26 23.45 4.22
C VAL A 139 -27.82 24.05 5.55
N GLU A 140 -26.66 24.69 5.60
CA GLU A 140 -26.14 25.32 6.82
C GLU A 140 -27.05 26.45 7.32
N ARG A 141 -27.54 27.30 6.41
CA ARG A 141 -28.49 28.37 6.75
C ARG A 141 -29.77 27.80 7.35
N GLU A 142 -30.38 26.84 6.68
CA GLU A 142 -31.64 26.23 7.13
C GLU A 142 -31.48 25.45 8.44
N TRP A 143 -30.32 24.81 8.65
CA TRP A 143 -29.98 24.18 9.92
C TRP A 143 -29.90 25.19 11.07
N ASN A 144 -29.24 26.34 10.84
CA ASN A 144 -29.20 27.43 11.83
C ASN A 144 -30.60 28.00 12.13
N GLU A 145 -31.45 28.13 11.11
CA GLU A 145 -32.86 28.55 11.27
C GLU A 145 -33.67 27.53 12.09
N ALA A 146 -33.49 26.23 11.84
CA ALA A 146 -34.16 25.17 12.59
C ALA A 146 -33.72 25.09 14.06
N ILE A 147 -32.44 25.39 14.36
CA ILE A 147 -31.97 25.52 15.75
C ILE A 147 -32.65 26.69 16.46
N ALA A 148 -32.82 27.81 15.75
CA ALA A 148 -33.46 29.01 16.31
C ALA A 148 -34.98 28.84 16.48
N ASN A 149 -35.63 28.02 15.66
CA ASN A 149 -37.06 27.74 15.72
C ASN A 149 -37.36 26.24 15.46
N PRO A 150 -37.25 25.38 16.49
CA PRO A 150 -37.45 23.93 16.34
C PRO A 150 -38.85 23.55 15.85
N ASP A 151 -39.89 24.28 16.28
CA ASP A 151 -41.29 24.00 15.92
C ASP A 151 -41.62 24.36 14.46
N GLY A 152 -40.77 25.15 13.80
CA GLY A 152 -40.91 25.57 12.40
C GLY A 152 -40.16 24.69 11.40
N GLN A 153 -39.59 23.57 11.84
CA GLN A 153 -38.73 22.75 11.01
C GLN A 153 -39.48 22.11 9.83
N GLN A 154 -38.90 22.22 8.64
CA GLN A 154 -39.45 21.56 7.45
C GLN A 154 -39.24 20.04 7.52
N ILE A 155 -40.24 19.31 7.04
CA ILE A 155 -40.25 17.85 6.95
C ILE A 155 -40.14 17.46 5.48
N TYR A 156 -39.04 16.84 5.12
CA TYR A 156 -38.70 16.42 3.77
C TYR A 156 -39.09 14.96 3.53
N SER A 157 -39.55 14.68 2.32
CA SER A 157 -39.64 13.30 1.84
C SER A 157 -38.25 12.69 1.67
N TRP A 158 -38.15 11.36 1.74
CA TRP A 158 -36.89 10.65 1.60
C TRP A 158 -36.12 11.02 0.31
N SER A 159 -36.79 11.16 -0.84
CA SER A 159 -36.13 11.49 -2.12
C SER A 159 -35.58 12.92 -2.15
N VAL A 160 -36.32 13.88 -1.58
CA VAL A 160 -35.83 15.26 -1.44
C VAL A 160 -34.64 15.31 -0.50
N ALA A 161 -34.75 14.69 0.69
CA ALA A 161 -33.65 14.64 1.65
C ALA A 161 -32.39 13.99 1.05
N GLN A 162 -32.56 12.87 0.34
CA GLN A 162 -31.46 12.17 -0.33
C GLN A 162 -30.78 13.05 -1.38
N ARG A 163 -31.56 13.75 -2.22
CA ARG A 163 -31.02 14.67 -3.23
C ARG A 163 -30.29 15.84 -2.57
N ARG A 164 -30.81 16.40 -1.48
CA ARG A 164 -30.13 17.48 -0.74
C ARG A 164 -28.75 17.07 -0.19
N VAL A 165 -28.58 15.80 0.19
CA VAL A 165 -27.26 15.26 0.56
C VAL A 165 -26.40 15.00 -0.67
N ARG A 166 -26.91 14.22 -1.64
CA ARG A 166 -26.17 13.83 -2.86
C ARG A 166 -25.60 15.00 -3.62
N ASP A 167 -26.39 16.06 -3.72
CA ASP A 167 -26.10 17.20 -4.57
C ASP A 167 -25.06 18.15 -3.95
N CYS A 168 -24.66 17.89 -2.69
CA CYS A 168 -23.55 18.52 -1.98
C CYS A 168 -22.20 17.79 -2.19
N PHE A 169 -22.16 16.75 -3.04
CA PHE A 169 -20.96 16.01 -3.40
C PHE A 169 -20.80 15.91 -4.92
N ALA A 170 -19.57 15.72 -5.38
CA ALA A 170 -19.26 15.70 -6.81
C ALA A 170 -19.28 14.29 -7.43
N GLY A 171 -18.96 13.27 -6.65
CA GLY A 171 -18.92 11.88 -7.09
C GLY A 171 -20.18 11.10 -6.73
N ASN A 172 -20.34 9.89 -7.30
CA ASN A 172 -21.22 8.91 -6.66
C ASN A 172 -20.52 8.39 -5.38
N PHE A 173 -21.29 7.76 -4.52
CA PHE A 173 -20.79 7.25 -3.24
C PHE A 173 -20.18 5.86 -3.46
N ALA A 174 -19.20 5.46 -2.64
CA ALA A 174 -18.55 4.15 -2.77
C ALA A 174 -19.52 2.96 -2.55
N GLY A 175 -20.66 3.23 -1.89
CA GLY A 175 -21.75 2.28 -1.67
C GLY A 175 -22.81 2.23 -2.78
N ASP A 176 -22.66 3.05 -3.83
CA ASP A 176 -23.64 3.08 -4.92
C ASP A 176 -23.42 1.85 -5.81
N GLY A 177 -24.49 1.12 -6.12
CA GLY A 177 -24.44 0.09 -7.16
C GLY A 177 -24.37 0.70 -8.56
N LEU A 178 -24.08 -0.14 -9.55
CA LEU A 178 -23.91 0.32 -10.93
C LEU A 178 -25.25 0.61 -11.59
N ILE A 179 -25.37 1.76 -12.27
CA ILE A 179 -26.49 2.00 -13.17
C ILE A 179 -26.17 1.29 -14.49
N ARG A 180 -27.07 0.43 -14.96
CA ARG A 180 -26.87 -0.32 -16.21
C ARG A 180 -26.97 0.60 -17.42
N ILE A 181 -25.83 1.12 -17.85
CA ILE A 181 -25.67 1.91 -19.08
C ILE A 181 -24.97 1.03 -20.12
N ARG A 182 -25.45 1.04 -21.37
CA ARG A 182 -24.83 0.27 -22.46
C ARG A 182 -23.39 0.76 -22.67
N ILE A 183 -22.42 -0.16 -22.73
CA ILE A 183 -21.02 0.16 -23.04
C ILE A 183 -20.84 0.19 -24.56
N ASP A 184 -20.18 1.23 -25.06
CA ASP A 184 -19.93 1.42 -26.50
C ASP A 184 -18.52 0.92 -26.90
N GLY A 185 -18.43 -0.22 -27.59
CA GLY A 185 -17.20 -0.77 -28.18
C GLY A 185 -16.27 -1.55 -27.23
N ASP A 186 -15.04 -1.85 -27.68
CA ASP A 186 -14.06 -2.73 -27.00
C ASP A 186 -13.36 -2.12 -25.77
N GLN A 187 -13.57 -0.83 -25.47
CA GLN A 187 -12.96 -0.18 -24.31
C GLN A 187 -14.00 0.04 -23.19
N HIS A 188 -13.90 -0.80 -22.15
CA HIS A 188 -14.77 -0.83 -20.95
C HIS A 188 -14.78 0.44 -20.07
N SER A 189 -14.58 1.66 -20.59
CA SER A 189 -14.40 2.85 -19.75
C SER A 189 -14.95 4.18 -20.30
N SER A 190 -15.68 4.18 -21.42
CA SER A 190 -16.29 5.42 -21.95
C SER A 190 -17.71 5.21 -22.48
N PHE A 191 -18.60 6.15 -22.17
CA PHE A 191 -20.02 6.12 -22.54
C PHE A 191 -20.36 7.26 -23.50
N SER A 192 -21.19 6.98 -24.52
CA SER A 192 -21.74 8.02 -25.41
C SER A 192 -23.00 8.65 -24.82
N ILE A 193 -23.37 9.81 -25.36
CA ILE A 193 -24.64 10.47 -25.04
C ILE A 193 -25.86 9.63 -25.44
N GLU A 194 -25.75 8.82 -26.50
CA GLU A 194 -26.80 7.87 -26.93
C GLU A 194 -27.03 6.80 -25.87
N SER A 195 -25.97 6.18 -25.36
CA SER A 195 -26.06 5.16 -24.31
C SER A 195 -26.63 5.72 -23.00
N ILE A 196 -26.32 6.96 -22.65
CA ILE A 196 -26.90 7.66 -21.49
C ILE A 196 -28.40 7.93 -21.70
N HIS A 197 -28.77 8.44 -22.88
CA HIS A 197 -30.16 8.75 -23.21
C HIS A 197 -31.04 7.49 -23.24
N ASP A 198 -30.54 6.40 -23.84
CA ASP A 198 -31.19 5.08 -23.82
C ASP A 198 -31.41 4.55 -22.40
N ALA A 199 -30.44 4.77 -21.50
CA ALA A 199 -30.56 4.37 -20.10
C ALA A 199 -31.67 5.15 -19.38
N VAL A 200 -31.83 6.45 -19.66
CA VAL A 200 -32.94 7.26 -19.12
C VAL A 200 -34.29 6.76 -19.64
N ILE A 201 -34.42 6.49 -20.94
CA ILE A 201 -35.67 5.95 -21.52
C ILE A 201 -36.05 4.62 -20.89
N LYS A 202 -35.11 3.67 -20.83
CA LYS A 202 -35.36 2.36 -20.22
C LYS A 202 -35.79 2.48 -18.75
N ARG A 203 -35.24 3.45 -18.04
CA ARG A 203 -35.61 3.69 -16.65
C ARG A 203 -37.01 4.29 -16.55
N ASP A 204 -37.39 5.23 -17.43
CA ASP A 204 -38.76 5.77 -17.50
C ASP A 204 -39.81 4.66 -17.70
N GLU A 205 -39.54 3.65 -18.53
CA GLU A 205 -40.46 2.51 -18.76
C GLU A 205 -40.81 1.74 -17.47
N GLY A 206 -39.90 1.73 -16.49
CA GLY A 206 -40.09 1.10 -15.18
C GLY A 206 -40.37 2.07 -14.03
N CYS A 207 -40.46 3.38 -14.29
CA CYS A 207 -40.64 4.41 -13.27
C CYS A 207 -42.11 4.82 -13.11
N LEU A 208 -42.52 5.05 -11.87
CA LEU A 208 -43.75 5.77 -11.57
C LEU A 208 -43.54 7.28 -11.79
N GLU A 209 -44.54 7.98 -12.33
CA GLU A 209 -44.43 9.42 -12.62
C GLU A 209 -44.25 10.24 -11.33
N LYS A 210 -45.14 10.02 -10.37
CA LYS A 210 -45.07 10.53 -9.00
C LYS A 210 -45.39 9.40 -8.03
N PHE A 211 -44.75 9.44 -6.88
CA PHE A 211 -45.16 8.58 -5.76
C PHE A 211 -46.51 9.06 -5.19
N SER A 212 -47.42 8.12 -4.90
CA SER A 212 -48.77 8.42 -4.43
C SER A 212 -49.10 7.66 -3.13
N TYR A 213 -49.40 8.41 -2.08
CA TYR A 213 -49.82 7.92 -0.76
C TYR A 213 -51.32 7.50 -0.71
N GLN A 214 -51.88 7.02 -1.82
CA GLN A 214 -53.31 6.71 -1.92
C GLN A 214 -53.80 5.63 -0.93
N ASN A 215 -52.89 4.90 -0.27
CA ASN A 215 -53.18 3.82 0.68
C ASN A 215 -52.70 4.11 2.11
N LYS A 216 -52.76 5.36 2.59
CA LYS A 216 -52.32 5.71 3.96
C LYS A 216 -52.90 4.79 5.07
N SER A 217 -54.15 4.34 4.95
CA SER A 217 -54.75 3.39 5.92
C SER A 217 -54.20 1.97 5.80
N ALA A 218 -53.81 1.52 4.60
CA ALA A 218 -53.13 0.22 4.45
C ALA A 218 -51.73 0.21 5.09
N TYR A 219 -51.12 1.39 5.23
CA TYR A 219 -49.81 1.55 5.86
C TYR A 219 -49.84 1.53 7.40
N GLU A 220 -50.98 1.79 8.04
CA GLU A 220 -51.12 1.68 9.51
C GLU A 220 -51.05 0.21 9.98
N GLU A 221 -51.66 -0.72 9.23
CA GLU A 221 -51.56 -2.16 9.52
C GLU A 221 -50.15 -2.71 9.25
N ILE A 222 -49.51 -2.29 8.16
CA ILE A 222 -48.12 -2.65 7.83
C ILE A 222 -47.15 -2.14 8.90
N TYR A 223 -47.36 -0.90 9.38
CA TYR A 223 -46.55 -0.30 10.44
C TYR A 223 -46.55 -1.17 11.70
N THR A 224 -47.73 -1.57 12.16
CA THR A 224 -47.89 -2.40 13.36
C THR A 224 -47.16 -3.75 13.23
N ARG A 225 -47.24 -4.37 12.03
CA ARG A 225 -46.57 -5.66 11.75
C ARG A 225 -45.06 -5.53 11.75
N ARG A 226 -44.52 -4.44 11.18
CA ARG A 226 -43.08 -4.15 11.17
C ARG A 226 -42.55 -3.77 12.55
N GLU A 227 -43.32 -3.01 13.33
CA GLU A 227 -42.98 -2.66 14.72
C GLU A 227 -42.83 -3.92 15.59
N ASN A 228 -43.69 -4.92 15.39
CA ASN A 228 -43.56 -6.21 16.09
C ASN A 228 -42.26 -6.94 15.73
N ILE A 229 -41.87 -6.99 14.46
CA ILE A 229 -40.59 -7.59 14.02
C ILE A 229 -39.41 -6.86 14.65
N GLU A 230 -39.43 -5.53 14.66
CA GLU A 230 -38.36 -4.74 15.29
C GLU A 230 -38.27 -5.02 16.79
N LYS A 231 -39.41 -5.05 17.48
CA LYS A 231 -39.45 -5.32 18.92
C LYS A 231 -38.87 -6.70 19.25
N GLU A 232 -39.27 -7.74 18.51
CA GLU A 232 -38.71 -9.09 18.66
C GLU A 232 -37.19 -9.10 18.41
N TYR A 233 -36.70 -8.32 17.42
CA TYR A 233 -35.28 -8.17 17.13
C TYR A 233 -34.50 -7.49 18.27
N GLN A 234 -35.00 -6.37 18.79
CA GLN A 234 -34.36 -5.63 19.89
C GLN A 234 -34.34 -6.44 21.18
N GLU A 235 -35.42 -7.16 21.49
CA GLU A 235 -35.48 -8.08 22.63
C GLU A 235 -34.43 -9.20 22.50
N ALA A 236 -34.26 -9.76 21.30
CA ALA A 236 -33.25 -10.78 21.04
C ALA A 236 -31.80 -10.27 21.16
N ILE A 237 -31.53 -9.00 20.81
CA ILE A 237 -30.23 -8.37 21.07
C ILE A 237 -29.99 -8.19 22.58
N ALA A 238 -31.00 -7.71 23.30
CA ALA A 238 -30.87 -7.33 24.71
C ALA A 238 -30.77 -8.53 25.66
N SER A 239 -31.43 -9.65 25.33
CA SER A 239 -31.58 -10.78 26.26
C SER A 239 -30.38 -11.73 26.30
N ASN A 240 -29.47 -11.69 25.32
CA ASN A 240 -28.46 -12.73 25.08
C ASN A 240 -29.05 -14.17 25.02
N SER A 241 -30.37 -14.31 24.86
CA SER A 241 -31.10 -15.58 24.82
C SER A 241 -31.14 -16.16 23.42
N VAL A 242 -31.57 -17.43 23.28
CA VAL A 242 -31.82 -18.03 21.96
C VAL A 242 -32.90 -17.20 21.26
N PRO A 243 -32.66 -16.66 20.05
CA PRO A 243 -33.64 -15.87 19.33
C PRO A 243 -34.85 -16.74 18.92
N PRO A 244 -36.05 -16.16 18.82
CA PRO A 244 -37.21 -16.86 18.29
C PRO A 244 -36.92 -17.36 16.87
N LYS A 245 -37.40 -18.57 16.58
CA LYS A 245 -37.21 -19.31 15.33
C LYS A 245 -38.55 -19.51 14.62
N TYR A 246 -38.52 -19.53 13.29
CA TYR A 246 -39.68 -19.62 12.42
C TYR A 246 -39.44 -20.67 11.33
N THR A 247 -40.52 -21.30 10.87
CA THR A 247 -40.46 -22.07 9.63
C THR A 247 -40.26 -21.14 8.43
N GLN A 248 -39.87 -21.71 7.29
CA GLN A 248 -39.77 -20.94 6.05
C GLN A 248 -41.10 -20.26 5.69
N GLU A 249 -42.24 -20.96 5.77
CA GLU A 249 -43.53 -20.35 5.44
C GLU A 249 -43.89 -19.20 6.39
N GLU A 250 -43.63 -19.36 7.69
CA GLU A 250 -43.89 -18.34 8.70
C GLU A 250 -43.04 -17.08 8.47
N ALA A 251 -41.74 -17.25 8.22
CA ALA A 251 -40.82 -16.16 7.93
C ALA A 251 -41.21 -15.40 6.65
N GLU A 252 -41.54 -16.13 5.58
CA GLU A 252 -41.99 -15.52 4.33
C GLU A 252 -43.32 -14.77 4.49
N GLN A 253 -44.27 -15.34 5.23
CA GLN A 253 -45.57 -14.70 5.46
C GLN A 253 -45.42 -13.41 6.26
N ARG A 254 -44.63 -13.43 7.35
CA ARG A 254 -44.30 -12.23 8.14
C ARG A 254 -43.72 -11.11 7.29
N LEU A 255 -42.83 -11.44 6.36
CA LEU A 255 -42.26 -10.46 5.45
C LEU A 255 -43.26 -9.97 4.40
N ARG A 256 -44.06 -10.85 3.78
CA ARG A 256 -45.13 -10.46 2.84
C ARG A 256 -46.11 -9.48 3.49
N ASP A 257 -46.44 -9.74 4.75
CA ASP A 257 -47.33 -8.92 5.56
C ASP A 257 -46.79 -7.52 5.88
N CYS A 258 -45.50 -7.26 5.60
CA CYS A 258 -44.84 -5.96 5.79
C CYS A 258 -44.83 -5.06 4.54
N TYR A 259 -45.52 -5.45 3.46
CA TYR A 259 -45.58 -4.70 2.20
C TYR A 259 -47.00 -4.70 1.63
N CYS A 260 -47.35 -3.70 0.82
CA CYS A 260 -48.62 -3.69 0.08
C CYS A 260 -48.53 -4.64 -1.12
N GLY A 261 -49.65 -5.28 -1.50
CA GLY A 261 -49.70 -6.19 -2.66
C GLY A 261 -49.35 -5.54 -4.02
N THR A 262 -49.24 -4.22 -4.09
CA THR A 262 -48.80 -3.43 -5.25
C THR A 262 -47.29 -3.15 -5.27
N ASP A 263 -46.56 -3.47 -4.20
CA ASP A 263 -45.14 -3.15 -4.04
C ASP A 263 -44.22 -4.17 -4.74
N GLY A 264 -44.15 -4.11 -6.08
CA GLY A 264 -43.21 -4.92 -6.88
C GLY A 264 -43.35 -6.45 -6.71
N PRO A 265 -42.58 -7.26 -7.46
CA PRO A 265 -42.65 -8.71 -7.32
C PRO A 265 -42.01 -9.15 -6.00
N LEU A 266 -42.85 -9.50 -5.01
CA LEU A 266 -42.49 -10.23 -3.78
C LEU A 266 -41.78 -11.58 -4.04
N ALA A 267 -41.75 -12.05 -5.29
CA ALA A 267 -41.08 -13.28 -5.74
C ALA A 267 -39.56 -13.31 -5.49
N GLY A 268 -38.89 -12.15 -5.38
CA GLY A 268 -37.47 -12.11 -5.02
C GLY A 268 -37.21 -12.40 -3.54
N LEU A 269 -38.20 -12.17 -2.67
CA LEU A 269 -38.12 -12.33 -1.22
C LEU A 269 -38.12 -13.82 -0.82
N THR A 270 -38.96 -14.61 -1.49
CA THR A 270 -39.11 -16.07 -1.28
C THR A 270 -37.90 -16.87 -1.78
N GLY A 271 -37.27 -16.42 -2.88
CA GLY A 271 -36.05 -17.03 -3.41
C GLY A 271 -34.81 -16.81 -2.51
N TRP A 272 -34.78 -15.72 -1.75
CA TRP A 272 -33.63 -15.38 -0.89
C TRP A 272 -33.61 -16.21 0.41
N ILE A 273 -34.78 -16.39 1.03
CA ILE A 273 -34.92 -17.25 2.22
C ILE A 273 -34.61 -18.71 1.88
N SER A 274 -35.15 -19.21 0.76
CA SER A 274 -34.96 -20.60 0.30
C SER A 274 -33.53 -20.96 -0.12
N SER A 275 -32.71 -19.97 -0.52
CA SER A 275 -31.34 -20.21 -0.97
C SER A 275 -30.26 -19.95 0.09
N SER A 276 -30.59 -19.21 1.16
CA SER A 276 -29.60 -18.74 2.14
C SER A 276 -29.65 -19.49 3.48
N TYR A 277 -30.76 -20.17 3.79
CA TYR A 277 -30.98 -20.79 5.10
C TYR A 277 -31.53 -22.21 4.96
N SER A 278 -31.08 -23.13 5.83
CA SER A 278 -31.67 -24.47 5.94
C SER A 278 -33.10 -24.37 6.47
N SER A 279 -34.02 -25.15 5.89
CA SER A 279 -35.48 -25.08 6.04
C SER A 279 -36.06 -25.18 7.46
N GLU A 280 -35.26 -25.36 8.51
CA GLU A 280 -35.74 -25.67 9.85
C GLU A 280 -35.37 -24.64 10.94
N ASP A 281 -34.64 -23.55 10.64
CA ASP A 281 -33.99 -22.74 11.70
C ASP A 281 -33.86 -21.21 11.42
N ILE A 282 -34.85 -20.56 10.80
CA ILE A 282 -34.78 -19.10 10.50
C ILE A 282 -35.06 -18.29 11.77
N SER A 283 -34.15 -17.41 12.19
CA SER A 283 -34.30 -16.57 13.38
C SER A 283 -34.89 -15.19 13.08
N ILE A 284 -35.29 -14.46 14.13
CA ILE A 284 -35.71 -13.05 13.99
C ILE A 284 -34.61 -12.15 13.41
N PHE A 285 -33.33 -12.48 13.64
CA PHE A 285 -32.22 -11.75 13.03
C PHE A 285 -32.24 -11.88 11.51
N ASP A 286 -32.56 -13.07 10.99
CA ASP A 286 -32.62 -13.35 9.55
C ASP A 286 -33.84 -12.69 8.90
N VAL A 287 -35.00 -12.72 9.57
CA VAL A 287 -36.22 -12.01 9.14
C VAL A 287 -35.96 -10.50 9.10
N HIS A 288 -35.39 -9.94 10.16
CA HIS A 288 -35.06 -8.52 10.21
C HIS A 288 -34.02 -8.12 9.16
N GLU A 289 -32.98 -8.94 8.93
CA GLU A 289 -31.99 -8.70 7.87
C GLU A 289 -32.63 -8.73 6.48
N CYS A 290 -33.52 -9.69 6.21
CA CYS A 290 -34.25 -9.77 4.95
C CYS A 290 -35.15 -8.54 4.74
N LEU A 291 -35.88 -8.12 5.77
CA LEU A 291 -36.71 -6.92 5.74
C LEU A 291 -35.85 -5.68 5.40
N CYS A 292 -34.71 -5.50 6.08
CA CYS A 292 -33.76 -4.42 5.80
C CYS A 292 -33.19 -4.49 4.38
N SER A 293 -32.82 -5.68 3.92
CA SER A 293 -32.23 -5.88 2.60
C SER A 293 -33.24 -5.54 1.49
N TYR A 294 -34.50 -5.90 1.67
CA TYR A 294 -35.55 -5.62 0.70
C TYR A 294 -36.02 -4.17 0.71
N ASP A 295 -36.16 -3.51 1.87
CA ASP A 295 -36.42 -2.06 1.92
C ASP A 295 -35.37 -1.28 1.12
N ASN A 296 -34.11 -1.73 1.16
CA ASN A 296 -33.01 -1.13 0.39
C ASN A 296 -33.03 -1.50 -1.10
N ARG A 297 -33.79 -2.53 -1.51
CA ARG A 297 -33.96 -2.98 -2.90
C ARG A 297 -35.31 -2.61 -3.49
N MET A 298 -36.22 -2.01 -2.72
CA MET A 298 -37.58 -1.74 -3.18
C MET A 298 -37.53 -0.95 -4.50
N PRO A 299 -37.96 -1.58 -5.61
CA PRO A 299 -37.83 -0.99 -6.93
C PRO A 299 -39.00 -0.05 -7.16
N GLN A 300 -38.96 1.12 -6.54
CA GLN A 300 -39.86 2.19 -6.91
C GLN A 300 -39.01 3.40 -7.29
N CYS A 301 -38.50 3.36 -8.51
CA CYS A 301 -37.96 4.57 -9.12
C CYS A 301 -39.12 5.51 -9.44
N HIS A 302 -39.12 6.68 -8.83
CA HIS A 302 -40.07 7.75 -9.17
C HIS A 302 -39.34 8.83 -9.95
N LYS A 303 -39.98 9.28 -11.04
CA LYS A 303 -39.47 10.37 -11.85
C LYS A 303 -39.42 11.68 -11.06
N TYR A 304 -40.49 11.99 -10.33
CA TYR A 304 -40.62 13.21 -9.53
C TYR A 304 -40.84 12.92 -8.04
N PRO A 305 -40.43 13.84 -7.14
CA PRO A 305 -40.63 13.67 -5.71
C PRO A 305 -42.13 13.76 -5.33
N PRO A 306 -42.54 13.20 -4.19
CA PRO A 306 -43.85 13.48 -3.58
C PRO A 306 -44.00 14.98 -3.28
N ASP A 307 -45.23 15.48 -3.24
CA ASP A 307 -45.49 16.89 -2.91
C ASP A 307 -45.04 17.20 -1.46
N GLY A 308 -44.34 18.33 -1.27
CA GLY A 308 -43.76 18.71 0.01
C GLY A 308 -42.68 19.79 -0.13
N PRO A 309 -42.03 20.19 0.97
CA PRO A 309 -40.93 21.14 0.94
C PRO A 309 -39.76 20.65 0.06
N GLY A 310 -39.22 21.51 -0.79
CA GLY A 310 -38.12 21.20 -1.70
C GLY A 310 -38.51 20.39 -2.95
N SER A 311 -39.78 19.98 -3.07
CA SER A 311 -40.23 19.11 -4.17
C SER A 311 -40.32 19.82 -5.51
N GLU A 312 -40.75 21.08 -5.55
CA GLU A 312 -40.86 21.84 -6.80
C GLU A 312 -39.47 22.24 -7.31
N GLU A 313 -38.56 22.63 -6.42
CA GLU A 313 -37.17 22.92 -6.75
C GLU A 313 -36.46 21.69 -7.32
N LEU A 314 -36.65 20.53 -6.69
CA LEU A 314 -36.10 19.27 -7.19
C LEU A 314 -36.70 18.89 -8.55
N LYS A 315 -38.02 19.04 -8.72
CA LYS A 315 -38.68 18.78 -10.00
C LYS A 315 -38.14 19.69 -11.11
N GLN A 316 -38.00 20.98 -10.85
CA GLN A 316 -37.40 21.91 -11.81
C GLN A 316 -35.97 21.49 -12.19
N SER A 317 -35.15 21.13 -11.20
CA SER A 317 -33.79 20.64 -11.45
C SER A 317 -33.79 19.40 -12.36
N ILE A 318 -34.67 18.44 -12.10
CA ILE A 318 -34.83 17.22 -12.91
C ILE A 318 -35.20 17.59 -14.35
N ASP A 319 -36.21 18.46 -14.54
CA ASP A 319 -36.65 18.88 -15.87
C ASP A 319 -35.54 19.60 -16.64
N GLU A 320 -34.74 20.44 -15.97
CA GLU A 320 -33.57 21.08 -16.57
C GLU A 320 -32.49 20.09 -17.01
N HIS A 321 -32.19 19.07 -16.19
CA HIS A 321 -31.22 18.03 -16.56
C HIS A 321 -31.70 17.21 -17.76
N ARG A 322 -32.99 16.85 -17.77
CA ARG A 322 -33.60 16.13 -18.89
C ARG A 322 -33.62 16.94 -20.17
N ALA A 323 -33.91 18.24 -20.08
CA ALA A 323 -33.88 19.14 -21.23
C ALA A 323 -32.46 19.27 -21.81
N LYS A 324 -31.44 19.46 -20.95
CA LYS A 324 -30.03 19.51 -21.38
C LYS A 324 -29.57 18.20 -22.02
N LEU A 325 -29.93 17.06 -21.43
CA LEU A 325 -29.62 15.74 -21.98
C LEU A 325 -30.25 15.55 -23.37
N LYS A 326 -31.52 15.92 -23.50
CA LYS A 326 -32.25 15.85 -24.77
C LYS A 326 -31.63 16.76 -25.84
N GLU A 327 -31.31 18.01 -25.50
CA GLU A 327 -30.67 18.96 -26.42
C GLU A 327 -29.31 18.42 -26.92
N GLU A 328 -28.52 17.81 -26.03
CA GLU A 328 -27.24 17.20 -26.39
C GLU A 328 -27.42 15.97 -27.29
N TYR A 329 -28.41 15.13 -26.99
CA TYR A 329 -28.76 13.97 -27.82
C TYR A 329 -29.28 14.38 -29.21
N GLU A 330 -30.10 15.41 -29.31
CA GLU A 330 -30.59 15.94 -30.60
C GLU A 330 -29.44 16.51 -31.44
N LYS A 331 -28.47 17.20 -30.82
CA LYS A 331 -27.22 17.62 -31.49
C LYS A 331 -26.42 16.42 -31.99
N PHE A 332 -26.38 15.34 -31.21
CA PHE A 332 -25.77 14.08 -31.63
C PHE A 332 -26.45 13.47 -32.86
N LEU A 333 -27.79 13.42 -32.89
CA LEU A 333 -28.55 12.92 -34.04
C LEU A 333 -28.39 13.80 -35.30
N ALA A 334 -28.32 15.12 -35.13
CA ALA A 334 -28.17 16.07 -36.23
C ALA A 334 -26.79 16.04 -36.91
N THR A 335 -25.81 15.35 -36.31
CA THR A 335 -24.45 15.24 -36.86
C THR A 335 -24.42 14.21 -38.00
N SER A 336 -24.48 14.69 -39.24
CA SER A 336 -24.58 13.89 -40.48
C SER A 336 -23.27 13.24 -40.96
N ASP A 337 -22.14 13.58 -40.35
CA ASP A 337 -20.82 13.02 -40.67
C ASP A 337 -20.45 11.89 -39.69
N ASN A 338 -20.65 10.63 -40.11
CA ASN A 338 -20.30 9.46 -39.30
C ASN A 338 -18.79 9.40 -38.94
N ALA A 339 -17.92 10.13 -39.63
CA ALA A 339 -16.49 10.24 -39.28
C ALA A 339 -16.21 11.22 -38.13
N LYS A 340 -17.16 12.11 -37.79
CA LYS A 340 -17.08 13.05 -36.66
C LYS A 340 -17.81 12.56 -35.40
N LYS A 341 -18.72 11.60 -35.52
CA LYS A 341 -19.39 10.94 -34.37
C LYS A 341 -18.43 10.35 -33.33
N PRO A 342 -17.26 9.77 -33.69
CA PRO A 342 -16.26 9.28 -32.72
C PRO A 342 -15.47 10.39 -31.98
N GLN A 343 -15.55 11.65 -32.42
CA GLN A 343 -14.95 12.82 -31.73
C GLN A 343 -15.94 13.50 -30.76
N MET A 344 -17.17 12.97 -30.62
CA MET A 344 -18.18 13.49 -29.70
C MET A 344 -17.82 13.14 -28.25
N LEU A 345 -18.17 14.01 -27.30
CA LEU A 345 -17.80 13.89 -25.89
C LEU A 345 -18.06 12.46 -25.38
N LYS A 346 -17.00 11.82 -24.93
CA LYS A 346 -17.04 10.56 -24.21
C LYS A 346 -17.10 10.85 -22.73
N TYR A 347 -18.02 10.17 -22.05
CA TYR A 347 -18.23 10.33 -20.62
C TYR A 347 -17.54 9.21 -19.84
N SER A 348 -16.92 9.59 -18.73
CA SER A 348 -16.50 8.62 -17.72
C SER A 348 -17.74 7.91 -17.14
N GLN A 349 -17.55 6.74 -16.56
CA GLN A 349 -18.63 6.01 -15.89
C GLN A 349 -19.35 6.87 -14.84
N ASP A 350 -18.59 7.52 -13.96
CA ASP A 350 -19.15 8.40 -12.92
C ASP A 350 -20.00 9.52 -13.50
N GLU A 351 -19.56 10.14 -14.60
CA GLU A 351 -20.31 11.21 -15.25
C GLU A 351 -21.57 10.70 -15.96
N ALA A 352 -21.49 9.54 -16.61
CA ALA A 352 -22.62 8.92 -17.27
C ALA A 352 -23.72 8.54 -16.26
N GLU A 353 -23.33 7.88 -15.15
CA GLU A 353 -24.23 7.52 -14.06
C GLU A 353 -24.87 8.76 -13.41
N LEU A 354 -24.06 9.80 -13.14
CA LEU A 354 -24.56 11.06 -12.58
C LEU A 354 -25.62 11.70 -13.47
N ARG A 355 -25.41 11.73 -14.79
CA ARG A 355 -26.37 12.30 -15.76
C ARG A 355 -27.68 11.54 -15.81
N VAL A 356 -27.65 10.19 -15.73
CA VAL A 356 -28.87 9.38 -15.62
C VAL A 356 -29.57 9.69 -14.29
N ARG A 357 -28.81 9.71 -13.19
CA ARG A 357 -29.30 9.95 -11.82
C ARG A 357 -29.96 11.31 -11.63
N ASP A 358 -29.47 12.33 -12.32
CA ASP A 358 -30.01 13.70 -12.28
C ASP A 358 -31.35 13.86 -13.04
N CYS A 359 -31.79 12.83 -13.78
CA CYS A 359 -33.06 12.82 -14.49
C CYS A 359 -34.24 12.23 -13.67
N PHE A 360 -34.02 11.87 -12.40
CA PHE A 360 -35.01 11.22 -11.53
C PHE A 360 -34.92 11.74 -10.08
N ALA A 361 -36.04 11.65 -9.34
CA ALA A 361 -36.08 11.97 -7.92
C ALA A 361 -35.48 10.85 -7.06
N PHE A 362 -35.77 9.59 -7.41
CA PHE A 362 -35.06 8.44 -6.84
C PHE A 362 -33.86 8.09 -7.71
N ALA A 363 -32.70 8.15 -7.08
CA ALA A 363 -31.40 8.11 -7.69
C ALA A 363 -30.70 6.74 -7.59
N GLY A 364 -31.36 5.74 -6.98
CA GLY A 364 -30.72 4.46 -6.66
C GLY A 364 -30.40 3.62 -7.87
N SER A 365 -29.42 2.72 -7.74
CA SER A 365 -29.08 1.72 -8.77
C SER A 365 -30.00 0.50 -8.71
N ASP A 366 -29.93 -0.37 -9.72
CA ASP A 366 -30.72 -1.62 -9.76
C ASP A 366 -30.31 -2.61 -8.64
N ASP A 367 -29.12 -2.44 -8.04
CA ASP A 367 -28.57 -3.29 -6.98
C ASP A 367 -28.66 -2.63 -5.57
N GLY A 368 -29.34 -1.48 -5.48
CA GLY A 368 -29.48 -0.66 -4.27
C GLY A 368 -28.59 0.60 -4.27
N ASP A 369 -28.88 1.52 -3.36
CA ASP A 369 -28.15 2.80 -3.23
C ASP A 369 -27.46 2.93 -1.87
N THR A 370 -26.49 3.85 -1.76
CA THR A 370 -25.87 4.20 -0.47
C THR A 370 -26.95 4.57 0.54
N ASP A 371 -26.84 3.98 1.74
CA ASP A 371 -27.68 4.35 2.86
C ASP A 371 -27.25 5.72 3.42
N MET A 372 -28.00 6.78 3.07
CA MET A 372 -27.67 8.14 3.48
C MET A 372 -28.14 8.55 4.87
N PHE A 373 -29.15 7.86 5.39
CA PHE A 373 -29.79 8.25 6.64
C PHE A 373 -30.06 7.00 7.47
N PRO A 374 -29.64 6.99 8.76
CA PRO A 374 -30.04 5.91 9.65
C PRO A 374 -31.57 5.84 9.73
N ARG A 375 -32.10 4.63 9.95
CA ARG A 375 -33.54 4.46 10.22
C ARG A 375 -33.95 5.31 11.42
N LYS A 376 -35.02 6.08 11.25
CA LYS A 376 -35.62 6.91 12.30
C LYS A 376 -36.20 6.04 13.42
N ARG A 377 -35.77 6.27 14.66
CA ARG A 377 -36.21 5.46 15.82
C ARG A 377 -37.69 5.60 16.13
N ASP A 378 -38.25 6.75 15.81
CA ASP A 378 -39.67 7.06 15.90
C ASP A 378 -40.49 6.53 14.72
N GLN A 379 -39.84 5.95 13.70
CA GLN A 379 -40.48 5.45 12.48
C GLN A 379 -39.94 4.07 12.07
N ILE A 380 -39.45 3.25 13.02
CA ILE A 380 -38.73 2.00 12.72
C ILE A 380 -39.61 1.00 11.95
N GLY A 381 -40.93 1.07 12.12
CA GLY A 381 -41.92 0.29 11.37
C GLY A 381 -42.28 0.84 9.98
N MET A 382 -41.80 2.01 9.56
CA MET A 382 -42.09 2.57 8.23
C MET A 382 -41.04 2.12 7.22
N PRO A 383 -41.44 1.59 6.03
CA PRO A 383 -40.48 1.35 4.96
C PRO A 383 -39.77 2.65 4.58
N ARG A 384 -38.50 2.51 4.19
CA ARG A 384 -37.56 3.63 4.14
C ARG A 384 -38.01 4.78 3.22
N ILE A 385 -38.65 4.45 2.10
CA ILE A 385 -39.19 5.44 1.15
C ILE A 385 -40.32 6.30 1.73
N TYR A 386 -40.96 5.85 2.83
CA TYR A 386 -42.02 6.57 3.54
C TYR A 386 -41.52 7.36 4.73
N GLN A 387 -40.26 7.16 5.15
CA GLN A 387 -39.70 7.92 6.25
C GLN A 387 -39.50 9.36 5.82
N THR A 388 -39.67 10.26 6.79
CA THR A 388 -39.47 11.69 6.59
C THR A 388 -38.27 12.18 7.39
N PHE A 389 -37.62 13.19 6.85
CA PHE A 389 -36.34 13.67 7.35
C PHE A 389 -36.39 15.17 7.54
N THR A 390 -35.62 15.64 8.49
CA THR A 390 -35.51 17.04 8.82
C THR A 390 -34.17 17.59 8.32
N ILE A 391 -34.00 18.92 8.37
CA ILE A 391 -32.70 19.52 8.02
C ILE A 391 -31.57 19.09 8.97
N LEU A 392 -31.89 18.72 10.21
CA LEU A 392 -30.92 18.16 11.15
C LEU A 392 -30.38 16.82 10.64
N ASP A 393 -31.26 15.94 10.12
CA ASP A 393 -30.85 14.66 9.55
C ASP A 393 -29.98 14.82 8.29
N ILE A 394 -30.34 15.80 7.45
CA ILE A 394 -29.57 16.16 6.26
C ILE A 394 -28.18 16.66 6.66
N LYS A 395 -28.09 17.53 7.67
CA LYS A 395 -26.81 18.04 8.17
C LYS A 395 -25.95 16.93 8.78
N ASP A 396 -26.53 16.09 9.62
CA ASP A 396 -25.85 14.94 10.22
C ASP A 396 -25.32 13.97 9.15
N SER A 397 -26.12 13.73 8.10
CA SER A 397 -25.69 12.92 6.95
C SER A 397 -24.52 13.54 6.20
N LEU A 398 -24.56 14.85 5.93
CA LEU A 398 -23.43 15.56 5.29
C LEU A 398 -22.15 15.46 6.11
N ASP A 399 -22.24 15.68 7.43
CA ASP A 399 -21.08 15.61 8.33
C ASP A 399 -20.52 14.20 8.43
N TYR A 400 -21.40 13.20 8.44
CA TYR A 400 -21.02 11.79 8.39
C TYR A 400 -20.23 11.49 7.11
N PHE A 401 -20.74 11.85 5.93
CA PHE A 401 -20.06 11.53 4.66
C PHE A 401 -18.83 12.38 4.38
N ASP A 402 -18.72 13.59 4.94
CA ASP A 402 -17.49 14.40 4.87
C ASP A 402 -16.31 13.69 5.57
N THR A 403 -16.58 12.87 6.58
CA THR A 403 -15.55 12.15 7.35
C THR A 403 -15.47 10.66 7.03
N LYS A 404 -16.52 10.08 6.43
CA LYS A 404 -16.60 8.65 6.12
C LYS A 404 -15.52 8.24 5.13
N LYS A 405 -14.82 7.15 5.47
CA LYS A 405 -13.86 6.48 4.58
C LYS A 405 -14.50 5.30 3.87
N VAL A 406 -13.93 4.90 2.73
CA VAL A 406 -14.41 3.76 1.95
C VAL A 406 -14.44 2.47 2.78
N LEU A 407 -13.41 2.27 3.60
CA LEU A 407 -13.30 1.11 4.48
C LEU A 407 -13.23 1.56 5.93
N ASP A 408 -14.02 0.90 6.77
CA ASP A 408 -13.91 1.05 8.21
C ASP A 408 -12.70 0.26 8.73
N LYS A 409 -11.98 0.88 9.66
CA LYS A 409 -10.81 0.30 10.34
C LYS A 409 -11.17 -1.02 11.02
N TYR A 410 -12.29 -1.02 11.74
CA TYR A 410 -12.77 -2.10 12.60
C TYR A 410 -14.10 -2.64 12.07
N PRO A 411 -14.45 -3.90 12.41
CA PRO A 411 -15.77 -4.43 12.08
C PRO A 411 -16.88 -3.68 12.83
N LYS A 412 -18.14 -3.93 12.45
CA LYS A 412 -19.29 -3.48 13.24
C LYS A 412 -19.24 -4.12 14.64
N GLN A 413 -19.72 -3.39 15.65
CA GLN A 413 -19.87 -3.94 17.01
C GLN A 413 -20.76 -5.19 16.98
N GLY A 414 -20.37 -6.21 17.73
CA GLY A 414 -21.03 -7.51 17.73
C GLY A 414 -20.19 -8.56 18.47
N LYS A 415 -20.65 -9.82 18.40
CA LYS A 415 -20.14 -10.96 19.17
C LYS A 415 -18.62 -11.20 19.05
N ASP A 416 -18.01 -10.83 17.92
CA ASP A 416 -16.58 -11.04 17.65
C ASP A 416 -15.77 -9.72 17.54
N TYR A 417 -16.35 -8.58 17.92
CA TYR A 417 -15.73 -7.27 17.72
C TYR A 417 -14.35 -7.15 18.37
N ASP A 418 -14.23 -7.47 19.65
CA ASP A 418 -12.96 -7.30 20.40
C ASP A 418 -11.84 -8.18 19.83
N LYS A 419 -12.17 -9.43 19.50
CA LYS A 419 -11.24 -10.39 18.89
C LYS A 419 -10.75 -9.91 17.52
N MET A 420 -11.66 -9.45 16.67
CA MET A 420 -11.29 -8.94 15.35
C MET A 420 -10.54 -7.61 15.42
N LYS A 421 -10.88 -6.76 16.40
CA LYS A 421 -10.18 -5.50 16.69
C LYS A 421 -8.72 -5.77 17.09
N GLU A 422 -8.48 -6.75 17.96
CA GLU A 422 -7.15 -7.17 18.37
C GLU A 422 -6.32 -7.63 17.16
N VAL A 423 -6.87 -8.49 16.31
CA VAL A 423 -6.22 -8.94 15.05
C VAL A 423 -5.81 -7.76 14.16
N VAL A 424 -6.68 -6.75 14.03
CA VAL A 424 -6.40 -5.55 13.24
C VAL A 424 -5.27 -4.71 13.86
N ASP A 425 -5.30 -4.52 15.18
CA ASP A 425 -4.32 -3.71 15.89
C ASP A 425 -2.94 -4.38 15.90
N GLU A 426 -2.88 -5.71 16.05
CA GLU A 426 -1.65 -6.51 15.95
C GLU A 426 -1.03 -6.43 14.55
N GLU A 427 -1.82 -6.61 13.48
CA GLU A 427 -1.30 -6.55 12.12
C GLU A 427 -0.79 -5.15 11.79
N ARG A 428 -1.54 -4.11 12.14
CA ARG A 428 -1.10 -2.72 11.94
C ARG A 428 0.17 -2.40 12.72
N LYS A 429 0.29 -2.91 13.96
CA LYS A 429 1.51 -2.77 14.77
C LYS A 429 2.69 -3.46 14.09
N SER A 430 2.52 -4.70 13.65
CA SER A 430 3.56 -5.46 12.93
C SER A 430 4.01 -4.76 11.64
N ILE A 431 3.09 -4.22 10.85
CA ILE A 431 3.43 -3.45 9.64
C ILE A 431 4.18 -2.17 9.99
N LYS A 432 3.78 -1.49 11.06
CA LYS A 432 4.43 -0.25 11.51
C LYS A 432 5.87 -0.52 11.96
N GLU A 433 6.10 -1.53 12.78
CA GLU A 433 7.43 -1.91 13.28
C GLU A 433 8.36 -2.28 12.12
N GLU A 434 7.91 -3.15 11.21
CA GLU A 434 8.71 -3.53 10.04
C GLU A 434 8.95 -2.36 9.07
N TYR A 435 7.99 -1.44 8.95
CA TYR A 435 8.17 -0.21 8.17
C TYR A 435 9.22 0.72 8.80
N GLU A 436 9.19 0.90 10.12
CA GLU A 436 10.17 1.70 10.87
C GLU A 436 11.58 1.13 10.71
N GLU A 437 11.73 -0.19 10.78
CA GLU A 437 12.98 -0.89 10.46
C GLU A 437 13.43 -0.65 9.02
N ALA A 438 12.51 -0.75 8.06
CA ALA A 438 12.79 -0.58 6.63
C ALA A 438 13.24 0.83 6.23
N ILE A 439 12.85 1.86 6.98
CA ILE A 439 13.25 3.26 6.71
C ILE A 439 14.41 3.74 7.58
N ALA A 440 14.80 2.97 8.59
CA ALA A 440 15.93 3.29 9.45
C ALA A 440 17.23 3.36 8.62
N HIS A 441 18.11 4.30 8.96
CA HIS A 441 19.46 4.33 8.41
C HIS A 441 20.37 3.55 9.36
N VAL A 442 20.84 2.39 8.90
CA VAL A 442 21.70 1.48 9.67
C VAL A 442 22.98 1.20 8.91
N GLU A 443 24.01 0.69 9.58
CA GLU A 443 25.22 0.18 8.91
C GLU A 443 24.82 -1.01 8.02
N ILE A 444 24.85 -0.83 6.70
CA ILE A 444 24.47 -1.86 5.72
C ILE A 444 25.69 -2.60 5.14
N GLU A 445 26.85 -1.95 5.15
CA GLU A 445 28.10 -2.49 4.63
C GLU A 445 29.28 -1.82 5.33
N HIS A 446 30.39 -2.54 5.47
CA HIS A 446 31.65 -1.93 5.90
C HIS A 446 32.87 -2.59 5.27
N GLY A 447 33.96 -1.84 5.29
CA GLY A 447 35.31 -2.29 4.97
C GLY A 447 36.33 -1.59 5.85
N SER A 448 37.57 -1.58 5.39
CA SER A 448 38.68 -0.92 6.06
C SER A 448 39.18 0.25 5.23
N GLY A 449 39.85 1.18 5.87
CA GLY A 449 40.57 2.28 5.25
C GLY A 449 41.72 2.70 6.14
N PHE A 450 42.47 3.71 5.70
CA PHE A 450 43.51 4.29 6.53
C PHE A 450 43.77 5.76 6.21
N ILE A 451 44.16 6.48 7.26
CA ILE A 451 44.44 7.91 7.25
C ILE A 451 45.81 8.15 6.62
N ILE A 452 45.85 9.00 5.59
CA ILE A 452 47.09 9.40 4.89
C ILE A 452 47.48 10.87 5.10
N SER A 453 46.57 11.68 5.61
CA SER A 453 46.80 13.09 5.97
C SER A 453 45.65 13.59 6.85
N ASP A 454 45.71 14.85 7.30
CA ASP A 454 44.70 15.45 8.18
C ASP A 454 43.27 15.39 7.64
N LEU A 455 43.08 15.32 6.31
CA LEU A 455 41.75 15.40 5.69
C LEU A 455 41.38 14.20 4.84
N PHE A 456 42.30 13.25 4.65
CA PHE A 456 42.15 12.22 3.62
C PHE A 456 42.36 10.80 4.12
N ILE A 457 41.46 9.94 3.69
CA ILE A 457 41.45 8.49 3.94
C ILE A 457 41.48 7.76 2.61
N LEU A 458 42.28 6.71 2.52
CA LEU A 458 42.27 5.77 1.41
C LEU A 458 41.49 4.52 1.78
N THR A 459 40.72 4.02 0.82
CA THR A 459 40.04 2.72 0.86
C THR A 459 39.90 2.16 -0.56
N ASN A 460 39.28 0.98 -0.71
CA ASN A 460 38.92 0.48 -2.03
C ASN A 460 37.64 1.14 -2.56
N LYS A 461 37.53 1.26 -3.89
CA LYS A 461 36.29 1.72 -4.52
C LYS A 461 35.12 0.79 -4.20
N HIS A 462 35.34 -0.53 -4.24
CA HIS A 462 34.26 -1.48 -3.99
C HIS A 462 33.68 -1.38 -2.57
N VAL A 463 34.47 -0.94 -1.58
CA VAL A 463 34.01 -0.71 -0.20
C VAL A 463 32.98 0.41 -0.12
N ILE A 464 33.03 1.39 -1.04
CA ILE A 464 32.09 2.51 -1.11
C ILE A 464 31.10 2.37 -2.27
N GLN A 465 31.04 1.22 -2.93
CA GLN A 465 30.29 1.04 -4.17
C GLN A 465 28.79 1.27 -3.96
N THR A 466 28.23 0.73 -2.86
CA THR A 466 26.82 0.90 -2.51
C THR A 466 26.44 2.37 -2.37
N HIS A 467 27.34 3.21 -1.84
CA HIS A 467 27.13 4.65 -1.77
C HIS A 467 27.22 5.33 -3.13
N LEU A 468 28.18 4.92 -3.97
CA LEU A 468 28.31 5.47 -5.33
C LEU A 468 27.09 5.17 -6.19
N ASP A 469 26.46 4.00 -6.01
CA ASP A 469 25.25 3.60 -6.72
C ASP A 469 23.99 4.28 -6.17
N ASN A 470 23.98 4.66 -4.89
CA ASN A 470 22.81 5.21 -4.17
C ASN A 470 23.15 6.44 -3.31
N LYS A 471 23.68 7.50 -3.92
CA LYS A 471 24.15 8.70 -3.20
C LYS A 471 23.07 9.40 -2.39
N ASP A 472 21.83 9.42 -2.87
CA ASP A 472 20.73 10.16 -2.24
C ASP A 472 20.15 9.44 -1.01
N SER A 473 20.52 8.18 -0.77
CA SER A 473 19.93 7.33 0.27
C SER A 473 20.98 6.63 1.15
N SER A 474 22.23 7.07 1.10
CA SER A 474 23.31 6.51 1.90
C SER A 474 24.34 7.56 2.31
N ALA A 475 25.02 7.32 3.43
CA ALA A 475 26.10 8.14 3.94
C ALA A 475 27.34 7.28 4.19
N ILE A 476 28.53 7.87 4.09
CA ILE A 476 29.79 7.20 4.43
C ILE A 476 30.30 7.77 5.74
N CYS A 477 30.49 6.89 6.72
CA CYS A 477 31.18 7.19 7.96
C CYS A 477 32.46 6.38 8.06
N PHE A 478 33.39 6.83 8.88
CA PHE A 478 34.50 5.99 9.31
C PHE A 478 34.72 6.10 10.80
N SER A 479 35.30 5.07 11.40
CA SER A 479 35.55 5.05 12.83
C SER A 479 36.77 4.25 13.24
N ASN A 480 37.31 4.59 14.40
CA ASN A 480 38.19 3.72 15.17
C ASN A 480 38.10 4.05 16.67
N SER A 481 38.91 3.38 17.48
CA SER A 481 38.93 3.56 18.93
C SER A 481 39.37 4.96 19.40
N ALA A 482 40.13 5.70 18.59
CA ALA A 482 40.71 6.99 18.95
C ALA A 482 39.86 8.21 18.52
N ILE A 483 39.16 8.12 17.38
CA ILE A 483 38.38 9.26 16.82
C ILE A 483 36.86 9.13 16.98
N GLY A 484 36.36 7.96 17.41
CA GLY A 484 34.91 7.70 17.36
C GLY A 484 34.44 7.57 15.91
N GLU A 485 33.20 7.97 15.62
CA GLU A 485 32.62 7.92 14.27
C GLU A 485 32.56 9.33 13.67
N LEU A 486 33.03 9.47 12.43
CA LEU A 486 33.05 10.72 11.67
C LEU A 486 32.47 10.52 10.26
N HIS A 487 31.78 11.54 9.76
CA HIS A 487 31.23 11.56 8.39
C HIS A 487 32.32 11.91 7.36
N CYS A 488 32.19 11.39 6.13
CA CYS A 488 33.09 11.73 5.04
C CYS A 488 32.40 11.75 3.67
N GLU A 489 33.03 12.46 2.74
CA GLU A 489 32.59 12.56 1.35
C GLU A 489 33.58 11.88 0.40
N VAL A 490 33.11 11.48 -0.78
CA VAL A 490 34.00 10.92 -1.81
C VAL A 490 34.70 12.05 -2.56
N ALA A 491 36.00 12.25 -2.31
CA ALA A 491 36.81 13.22 -3.04
C ALA A 491 37.16 12.74 -4.45
N HIS A 492 37.53 11.45 -4.58
CA HIS A 492 37.87 10.84 -5.86
C HIS A 492 37.72 9.32 -5.82
N SER A 493 37.49 8.69 -6.98
CA SER A 493 37.53 7.23 -7.11
C SER A 493 38.13 6.82 -8.45
N ASP A 494 38.99 5.80 -8.43
CA ASP A 494 39.60 5.18 -9.62
C ASP A 494 39.07 3.74 -9.78
N PRO A 495 38.13 3.51 -10.72
CA PRO A 495 37.59 2.17 -10.98
C PRO A 495 38.62 1.18 -11.51
N SER A 496 39.67 1.65 -12.21
CA SER A 496 40.66 0.77 -12.85
C SER A 496 41.63 0.13 -11.86
N LYS A 497 41.83 0.80 -10.71
CA LYS A 497 42.70 0.38 -9.61
C LYS A 497 41.93 -0.05 -8.36
N ASP A 498 40.60 0.04 -8.37
CA ASP A 498 39.75 -0.22 -7.22
C ASP A 498 40.13 0.64 -5.99
N LEU A 499 40.30 1.95 -6.20
CA LEU A 499 40.70 2.90 -5.15
C LEU A 499 39.67 4.01 -4.98
N ALA A 500 39.49 4.45 -3.74
CA ALA A 500 38.73 5.63 -3.38
C ALA A 500 39.49 6.49 -2.38
N LEU A 501 39.41 7.81 -2.59
CA LEU A 501 39.91 8.85 -1.69
C LEU A 501 38.70 9.52 -1.05
N LEU A 502 38.62 9.43 0.27
CA LEU A 502 37.57 10.05 1.07
C LEU A 502 38.10 11.32 1.72
N TYR A 503 37.27 12.35 1.77
CA TYR A 503 37.53 13.63 2.39
C TYR A 503 36.73 13.76 3.69
N CYS A 504 37.41 14.08 4.78
CA CYS A 504 36.80 14.33 6.08
C CYS A 504 37.31 15.66 6.64
N PRO A 505 36.48 16.71 6.66
CA PRO A 505 36.87 18.00 7.21
C PRO A 505 37.01 17.99 8.74
N ASP A 506 36.30 17.08 9.42
CA ASP A 506 36.25 16.99 10.89
C ASP A 506 37.39 16.15 11.49
N LEU A 507 38.25 15.56 10.66
CA LEU A 507 39.38 14.78 11.11
C LEU A 507 40.50 15.70 11.63
N ASN A 508 40.88 15.55 12.90
CA ASN A 508 41.96 16.30 13.54
C ASN A 508 43.00 15.34 14.15
N LEU A 509 44.14 15.18 13.48
CA LEU A 509 45.19 14.25 13.91
C LEU A 509 45.95 14.71 15.16
N GLN A 510 46.04 16.02 15.37
CA GLN A 510 46.71 16.57 16.56
C GLN A 510 45.92 16.28 17.84
N GLU A 511 44.60 16.44 17.76
CA GLU A 511 43.71 16.18 18.90
C GLU A 511 43.53 14.69 19.18
N SER A 512 43.48 13.87 18.13
CA SER A 512 43.32 12.42 18.24
C SER A 512 44.63 11.65 18.54
N GLY A 513 45.79 12.31 18.45
CA GLY A 513 47.09 11.69 18.66
C GLY A 513 47.43 10.60 17.62
N ILE A 514 46.83 10.65 16.43
CA ILE A 514 47.04 9.67 15.36
C ILE A 514 48.13 10.16 14.41
N CYS A 515 49.08 9.28 14.10
CA CYS A 515 50.06 9.50 13.04
C CYS A 515 49.53 9.00 11.69
N ALA A 516 49.40 9.90 10.71
CA ALA A 516 49.06 9.52 9.34
C ALA A 516 50.09 8.52 8.75
N LEU A 517 49.59 7.52 8.01
CA LEU A 517 50.45 6.52 7.40
C LEU A 517 51.14 7.06 6.16
N GLN A 518 52.46 6.85 6.06
CA GLN A 518 53.23 7.25 4.89
C GLN A 518 53.31 6.13 3.85
N LEU A 519 52.99 6.47 2.60
CA LEU A 519 53.10 5.59 1.45
C LEU A 519 54.55 5.37 1.05
N SER A 520 54.86 4.18 0.55
CA SER A 520 56.17 3.81 0.01
C SER A 520 56.00 3.18 -1.38
N THR A 521 56.90 3.51 -2.28
CA THR A 521 57.00 2.91 -3.63
C THR A 521 57.89 1.68 -3.67
N GLN A 522 58.31 1.16 -2.51
CA GLN A 522 59.16 -0.03 -2.45
C GLN A 522 58.49 -1.22 -3.16
N PRO A 523 59.20 -1.88 -4.10
CA PRO A 523 58.69 -3.08 -4.76
C PRO A 523 58.45 -4.21 -3.75
N LEU A 524 57.29 -4.88 -3.86
CA LEU A 524 56.98 -6.10 -3.11
C LEU A 524 57.58 -7.31 -3.83
N LEU A 525 58.56 -7.94 -3.19
CA LEU A 525 59.25 -9.14 -3.68
C LEU A 525 58.73 -10.40 -2.96
N PRO A 526 58.66 -11.55 -3.65
CA PRO A 526 58.31 -12.82 -3.01
C PRO A 526 59.18 -13.09 -1.77
N GLY A 527 58.54 -13.53 -0.68
CA GLY A 527 59.16 -13.79 0.61
C GLY A 527 59.25 -12.59 1.55
N MET A 528 58.93 -11.37 1.10
CA MET A 528 58.91 -10.19 1.98
C MET A 528 57.83 -10.32 3.06
N GLN A 529 58.22 -10.09 4.32
CA GLN A 529 57.31 -10.02 5.46
C GLN A 529 56.46 -8.75 5.39
N ILE A 530 55.15 -8.93 5.51
CA ILE A 530 54.16 -7.87 5.59
C ILE A 530 53.26 -8.07 6.80
N PHE A 531 52.55 -7.01 7.16
CA PHE A 531 51.44 -7.07 8.09
C PHE A 531 50.35 -6.10 7.65
N SER A 532 49.13 -6.27 8.15
CA SER A 532 47.97 -5.47 7.77
C SER A 532 47.09 -5.25 8.99
N PHE A 533 46.38 -4.13 8.98
CA PHE A 533 45.28 -3.88 9.90
C PHE A 533 43.96 -3.86 9.12
N GLY A 534 42.87 -4.25 9.76
CA GLY A 534 41.54 -4.18 9.16
C GLY A 534 40.42 -4.56 10.11
N TYR A 535 39.20 -4.43 9.61
CA TYR A 535 37.94 -4.69 10.29
C TYR A 535 37.20 -5.79 9.54
N PRO A 536 37.46 -7.09 9.82
CA PRO A 536 36.71 -8.17 9.21
C PRO A 536 35.21 -8.05 9.48
N MET A 537 34.36 -8.55 8.58
CA MET A 537 32.89 -8.47 8.75
C MET A 537 32.35 -9.05 10.07
N SER A 538 33.06 -10.03 10.65
CA SER A 538 32.69 -10.66 11.92
C SER A 538 33.18 -9.90 13.15
N HIS A 539 33.90 -8.78 12.97
CA HIS A 539 34.54 -8.03 14.03
C HIS A 539 33.70 -6.82 14.43
N THR A 540 33.23 -6.80 15.67
CA THR A 540 32.33 -5.75 16.19
C THR A 540 33.03 -4.73 17.08
N GLU A 541 34.33 -4.92 17.38
CA GLU A 541 35.08 -4.00 18.24
C GLU A 541 35.60 -2.77 17.46
N LYS A 542 35.89 -1.69 18.20
CA LYS A 542 36.35 -0.41 17.62
C LYS A 542 37.82 -0.41 17.16
N THR A 543 38.61 -1.39 17.61
CA THR A 543 40.05 -1.47 17.31
C THR A 543 40.30 -2.42 16.14
N ALA A 544 41.14 -2.01 15.18
CA ALA A 544 41.48 -2.84 14.03
C ALA A 544 42.22 -4.14 14.44
N LEU A 545 41.94 -5.24 13.72
CA LEU A 545 42.62 -6.51 13.92
C LEU A 545 43.93 -6.56 13.13
N PHE A 546 44.97 -7.08 13.79
CA PHE A 546 46.29 -7.30 13.20
C PHE A 546 46.36 -8.65 12.47
N VAL A 547 46.89 -8.62 11.25
CA VAL A 547 47.16 -9.81 10.43
C VAL A 547 48.59 -9.74 9.92
N THR A 548 49.32 -10.85 10.02
CA THR A 548 50.68 -10.99 9.46
C THR A 548 50.69 -11.95 8.28
N GLY A 549 51.68 -11.81 7.39
CA GLY A 549 51.93 -12.75 6.31
C GLY A 549 53.05 -12.31 5.38
N ASN A 550 53.16 -12.96 4.23
CA ASN A 550 54.27 -12.73 3.30
C ASN A 550 53.79 -12.49 1.87
N VAL A 551 54.58 -11.77 1.09
CA VAL A 551 54.36 -11.66 -0.36
C VAL A 551 54.67 -13.01 -1.01
N SER A 552 53.73 -13.57 -1.75
CA SER A 552 53.87 -14.83 -2.48
C SER A 552 54.28 -14.65 -3.94
N GLY A 553 53.95 -13.50 -4.52
CA GLY A 553 54.22 -13.22 -5.92
C GLY A 553 53.53 -11.97 -6.40
N SER A 554 53.51 -11.78 -7.72
CA SER A 554 52.79 -10.69 -8.37
C SER A 554 52.07 -11.20 -9.61
N LYS A 555 50.94 -10.57 -9.96
CA LYS A 555 50.14 -10.87 -11.14
C LYS A 555 49.80 -9.57 -11.88
N ARG A 556 49.83 -9.59 -13.21
CA ARG A 556 49.29 -8.47 -14.02
C ARG A 556 47.76 -8.54 -14.09
N THR A 557 47.11 -7.40 -13.88
CA THR A 557 45.67 -7.24 -14.12
C THR A 557 45.37 -7.08 -15.60
N LEU A 558 44.10 -7.24 -15.96
CA LEU A 558 43.60 -6.94 -17.30
C LEU A 558 43.79 -5.46 -17.67
N SER A 559 43.80 -4.56 -16.67
CA SER A 559 44.08 -3.14 -16.82
C SER A 559 45.58 -2.80 -16.90
N GLY A 560 46.47 -3.81 -16.93
CA GLY A 560 47.91 -3.64 -17.12
C GLY A 560 48.72 -3.30 -15.86
N HIS A 561 48.07 -3.18 -14.69
CA HIS A 561 48.73 -2.88 -13.42
C HIS A 561 49.23 -4.17 -12.74
N SER A 562 50.27 -4.07 -11.89
CA SER A 562 50.79 -5.20 -11.12
C SER A 562 50.11 -5.30 -9.75
N MET A 563 49.52 -6.45 -9.42
CA MET A 563 48.97 -6.77 -8.10
C MET A 563 49.88 -7.74 -7.36
N ALA A 564 50.20 -7.46 -6.11
CA ALA A 564 50.88 -8.41 -5.24
C ALA A 564 49.91 -9.50 -4.74
N VAL A 565 50.37 -10.73 -4.72
CA VAL A 565 49.67 -11.87 -4.12
C VAL A 565 50.23 -12.07 -2.72
N LEU A 566 49.38 -11.97 -1.70
CA LEU A 566 49.78 -12.09 -0.29
C LEU A 566 49.32 -13.43 0.27
N ASN A 567 50.17 -14.07 1.07
CA ASN A 567 49.79 -15.21 1.91
C ASN A 567 49.54 -14.71 3.33
N CYS A 568 48.31 -14.32 3.61
CA CYS A 568 47.84 -13.81 4.91
C CYS A 568 46.33 -14.05 5.07
N SER A 569 45.83 -14.05 6.31
CA SER A 569 44.43 -14.33 6.65
C SER A 569 43.52 -13.10 6.44
N LEU A 570 43.44 -12.60 5.21
CA LEU A 570 42.52 -11.51 4.86
C LEU A 570 41.13 -12.05 4.47
N ASN A 571 40.09 -11.50 5.09
CA ASN A 571 38.68 -11.84 4.87
C ASN A 571 37.89 -10.60 4.39
N SER A 572 36.61 -10.79 4.08
CA SER A 572 35.69 -9.67 3.82
C SER A 572 35.73 -8.68 5.00
N GLY A 573 35.70 -7.39 4.71
CA GLY A 573 35.86 -6.31 5.70
C GLY A 573 37.29 -5.78 5.81
N ASN A 574 38.32 -6.60 5.54
CA ASN A 574 39.72 -6.12 5.51
C ASN A 574 40.07 -5.35 4.22
N SER A 575 39.24 -5.45 3.18
CA SER A 575 39.39 -4.68 1.94
C SER A 575 39.50 -3.18 2.25
N GLY A 576 40.45 -2.52 1.61
CA GLY A 576 40.77 -1.10 1.79
C GLY A 576 41.76 -0.83 2.94
N GLY A 577 42.06 -1.83 3.77
CA GLY A 577 43.04 -1.71 4.86
C GLY A 577 44.49 -1.58 4.37
N PRO A 578 45.39 -1.00 5.19
CA PRO A 578 46.78 -0.78 4.81
C PRO A 578 47.60 -2.08 4.90
N VAL A 579 48.38 -2.37 3.84
CA VAL A 579 49.44 -3.40 3.87
C VAL A 579 50.76 -2.71 4.18
N LEU A 580 51.38 -3.11 5.28
CA LEU A 580 52.51 -2.45 5.92
C LEU A 580 53.76 -3.34 5.93
N THR A 581 54.92 -2.71 5.88
CA THR A 581 56.22 -3.35 6.14
C THR A 581 57.21 -2.34 6.74
N TRP A 582 58.32 -2.87 7.25
CA TRP A 582 59.42 -2.05 7.78
C TRP A 582 60.36 -1.64 6.64
N VAL A 583 60.43 -0.33 6.37
CA VAL A 583 61.27 0.26 5.31
C VAL A 583 62.20 1.28 5.94
N GLY A 584 63.51 1.00 5.91
CA GLY A 584 64.50 1.89 6.52
C GLY A 584 64.27 2.12 8.03
N GLY A 585 63.77 1.11 8.74
CA GLY A 585 63.47 1.18 10.17
C GLY A 585 62.17 1.89 10.54
N LYS A 586 61.32 2.24 9.56
CA LYS A 586 60.01 2.86 9.76
C LYS A 586 58.88 2.03 9.18
N VAL A 587 57.68 2.14 9.74
CA VAL A 587 56.48 1.50 9.21
C VAL A 587 55.99 2.30 8.01
N ARG A 588 55.79 1.61 6.87
CA ARG A 588 55.30 2.21 5.62
C ARG A 588 54.21 1.38 4.97
N VAL A 589 53.27 2.07 4.32
CA VAL A 589 52.25 1.44 3.47
C VAL A 589 52.87 1.10 2.13
N VAL A 590 52.83 -0.18 1.79
CA VAL A 590 53.39 -0.75 0.54
C VAL A 590 52.30 -1.36 -0.35
N GLY A 591 51.06 -1.38 0.12
CA GLY A 591 49.90 -1.82 -0.64
C GLY A 591 48.60 -1.57 0.10
N ILE A 592 47.49 -1.84 -0.57
CA ILE A 592 46.14 -1.76 0.00
C ILE A 592 45.52 -3.15 -0.15
N ALA A 593 45.01 -3.70 0.94
CA ALA A 593 44.35 -4.99 0.95
C ALA A 593 43.11 -4.91 0.05
N THR A 594 42.92 -5.88 -0.84
CA THR A 594 41.76 -5.96 -1.73
C THR A 594 41.14 -7.35 -1.62
N GLN A 595 40.06 -7.60 -2.37
CA GLN A 595 39.23 -8.80 -2.25
C GLN A 595 40.04 -10.10 -2.40
N LYS A 596 39.71 -11.09 -1.57
CA LYS A 596 40.25 -12.44 -1.62
C LYS A 596 40.07 -13.03 -3.02
N HIS A 597 41.14 -13.61 -3.56
CA HIS A 597 41.14 -14.34 -4.81
C HIS A 597 40.31 -15.63 -4.65
N ILE A 598 38.97 -15.53 -4.67
CA ILE A 598 38.10 -16.69 -4.80
C ILE A 598 38.38 -17.24 -6.20
N LYS A 599 38.91 -18.46 -6.31
CA LYS A 599 38.73 -19.25 -7.52
C LYS A 599 37.22 -19.35 -7.72
N ARG A 600 36.62 -18.45 -8.50
CA ARG A 600 35.39 -18.76 -9.20
C ARG A 600 35.79 -19.93 -10.09
N ILE A 601 35.47 -21.15 -9.65
CA ILE A 601 35.87 -22.41 -10.30
C ILE A 601 35.39 -22.45 -11.76
N LEU A 602 34.46 -21.56 -12.12
CA LEU A 602 33.97 -21.41 -13.48
C LEU A 602 34.02 -19.94 -13.90
N THR A 603 34.69 -19.69 -15.02
CA THR A 603 34.61 -18.47 -15.82
C THR A 603 33.15 -18.23 -16.29
N PRO A 604 32.77 -17.00 -16.66
CA PRO A 604 31.47 -16.72 -17.27
C PRO A 604 31.15 -17.62 -18.47
N ASP A 605 32.17 -17.95 -19.27
CA ASP A 605 32.04 -18.82 -20.44
C ASP A 605 31.79 -20.27 -20.05
N GLU A 606 32.46 -20.78 -19.02
CA GLU A 606 32.20 -22.12 -18.48
C GLU A 606 30.82 -22.23 -17.83
N ARG A 607 30.31 -21.16 -17.19
CA ARG A 607 28.92 -21.10 -16.70
C ARG A 607 27.91 -21.11 -17.85
N LYS A 608 28.19 -20.39 -18.93
CA LYS A 608 27.37 -20.36 -20.12
C LYS A 608 27.33 -21.75 -20.78
N ALA A 609 28.48 -22.42 -20.89
CA ALA A 609 28.60 -23.78 -21.40
C ALA A 609 27.81 -24.79 -20.54
N ILE A 610 27.88 -24.70 -19.21
CA ILE A 610 27.09 -25.55 -18.31
C ILE A 610 25.58 -25.27 -18.44
N LEU A 611 25.18 -24.02 -18.62
CA LEU A 611 23.78 -23.64 -18.88
C LEU A 611 23.27 -24.18 -20.23
N GLU A 612 24.11 -24.16 -21.26
CA GLU A 612 23.82 -24.73 -22.57
C GLU A 612 23.69 -26.26 -22.48
N ILE A 613 24.59 -26.93 -21.76
CA ILE A 613 24.52 -28.39 -21.50
C ILE A 613 23.27 -28.74 -20.69
N ARG A 614 22.91 -27.93 -19.69
CA ARG A 614 21.70 -28.14 -18.86
C ARG A 614 20.43 -27.94 -19.67
N LYS A 615 20.40 -26.95 -20.57
CA LYS A 615 19.31 -26.75 -21.54
C LYS A 615 19.23 -27.90 -22.54
N SER A 616 20.36 -28.41 -23.03
CA SER A 616 20.35 -29.54 -23.96
C SER A 616 19.94 -30.86 -23.28
N MET A 617 20.22 -31.01 -21.98
CA MET A 617 19.77 -32.14 -21.18
C MET A 617 18.27 -32.11 -20.86
N GLN A 618 17.61 -30.95 -20.91
CA GLN A 618 16.16 -30.84 -20.70
C GLN A 618 15.31 -31.24 -21.92
N VAL A 619 15.92 -31.56 -23.07
CA VAL A 619 15.15 -31.84 -24.30
C VAL A 619 14.81 -33.33 -24.46
N HIS A 620 15.35 -34.24 -23.65
CA HIS A 620 15.08 -35.68 -23.81
C HIS A 620 14.98 -36.43 -22.47
N ALA A 621 13.84 -36.34 -21.78
CA ALA A 621 13.14 -37.48 -21.16
C ALA A 621 11.90 -37.06 -20.34
N ILE A 622 10.73 -37.46 -20.90
CA ILE A 622 9.50 -37.96 -20.25
C ILE A 622 8.56 -36.93 -19.57
N ASN A 623 7.43 -36.70 -20.27
CA ASN A 623 6.17 -36.22 -19.73
C ASN A 623 5.55 -37.22 -18.74
N ASP A 624 4.76 -36.65 -17.82
CA ASP A 624 3.69 -37.25 -17.01
C ASP A 624 4.09 -38.12 -15.81
N VAL A 625 4.11 -37.51 -14.61
CA VAL A 625 3.03 -37.60 -13.61
C VAL A 625 3.04 -36.32 -12.76
N LEU A 626 1.91 -35.61 -12.72
CA LEU A 626 1.67 -34.46 -11.85
C LEU A 626 1.41 -34.96 -10.42
N ASP A 627 2.11 -34.40 -9.45
CA ASP A 627 2.00 -34.70 -8.02
C ASP A 627 0.78 -34.02 -7.37
N TYR A 628 -0.39 -34.12 -8.03
CA TYR A 628 -1.67 -33.55 -7.59
C TYR A 628 -2.68 -34.58 -7.06
N ASP A 629 -2.23 -35.80 -6.73
CA ASP A 629 -3.10 -36.89 -6.22
C ASP A 629 -2.74 -37.44 -4.82
N VAL A 630 -1.89 -36.76 -4.03
CA VAL A 630 -1.51 -37.28 -2.68
C VAL A 630 -2.15 -36.55 -1.49
N VAL A 631 -3.06 -35.58 -1.70
CA VAL A 631 -3.75 -34.90 -0.56
C VAL A 631 -5.28 -35.02 -0.58
N PHE A 632 -5.89 -35.67 -1.58
CA PHE A 632 -7.35 -35.89 -1.61
C PHE A 632 -7.84 -37.31 -1.22
N LEU A 633 -6.96 -38.17 -0.68
CA LEU A 633 -7.33 -39.51 -0.19
C LEU A 633 -7.10 -39.74 1.31
N SER A 634 -6.95 -38.68 2.13
CA SER A 634 -6.81 -38.81 3.59
C SER A 634 -8.05 -38.43 4.42
N GLU A 635 -9.16 -38.00 3.80
CA GLU A 635 -10.42 -37.69 4.52
C GLU A 635 -11.66 -38.50 4.11
N SER A 636 -11.56 -39.44 3.17
CA SER A 636 -12.68 -40.33 2.79
C SER A 636 -12.64 -41.71 3.47
N GLY A 637 -11.82 -41.88 4.51
CA GLY A 637 -11.62 -43.14 5.25
C GLY A 637 -12.20 -43.19 6.67
N LYS A 638 -13.11 -42.27 7.03
CA LYS A 638 -13.84 -42.28 8.30
C LYS A 638 -15.34 -42.32 8.07
N ASN A 639 -15.82 -43.40 7.49
CA ASN A 639 -17.21 -43.88 7.63
C ASN A 639 -17.28 -45.30 7.04
N LEU A 640 -16.87 -46.29 7.84
CA LEU A 640 -17.29 -47.70 7.79
C LEU A 640 -16.60 -48.45 8.94
N ARG A 641 -17.10 -48.21 10.15
CA ARG A 641 -17.29 -49.22 11.20
C ARG A 641 -18.34 -48.74 12.18
#